data_AF-A0A7G6X8S9-F1
#
_entry.id   AF-A0A7G6X8S9-F1
#
_cell.length_a   1.000
_cell.length_b   1.000
_cell.length_c   1.000
_cell.angle_alpha   90.00
_cell.angle_beta   90.00
_cell.angle_gamma   90.00
#
_symmetry.space_group_name_H-M   'P 1'
#
loop_
_entity.id
_entity.type
_entity.pdbx_description
1 polymer ?
#
loop_
_entity_poly.entity_id
_entity_poly.type
_entity_poly.pdbx_seq_one_letter_code
_entity_poly.pdbx_strand_id
1 'polypeptide(L)'
;MVNIDSSPADEDAKLAQTGNSWVMSRRAVLGVSLGVAAAGVVASSATAVPQVVVGSLQQRLPIVVSPAESGDAALAVGELVEHITAVTGTAPEVVSTDPGRPAIWLGAAARDRFGLPLPSNSSGFVVTASSGSVTVVGGSGTGTLYGVYELLERCGVRWLAPGPYGTVLPSGSLAVAPGKYASAPHFSERVLQGLPRYGSLPAGSPVNPLEAAVWYRRQRLTGVPYGAHGIPLYPAATKTSNPELFIHENGVVANQLDVTIPEVLDRCEAAIRRTLATNPTTEFINLGPNDGPGFGVTDWDVPGRIDPLYGDLVVTDRYIKFFNLLLDRLADFPDLKLAFYAYSEYMEAPQREKPNPRIVPVFAPIAVDRRKSIADDDGWERRYVLQVIAEWKALGVDWMYRGYVGNLAEPGLPYSAARQLADELPEYARLGATGGIRLECISGWGHLGPAFYLAAKLFWDPMANSAAILRDYYRVAYGSAATTVQRYFQLLETTMATAPYTAGSMVEFPESLPDRVMAELRSLLDHAASTLTADGNTAAANRLAVVDRVHDFGATTLKSLRAHKVGDTAAAVVSLVEARAQFDATQVESPAGLRPASKTYLERFLGRAVDQIAAALAAYGPPVVTAPRHWELLVDTGGTGVLPTPQDGRWATIDTHHTWSAQGLRYLKGQAWYRCMLPATPVSGRPRLILPSVDEVATVWVNGVAAPLITGSGSFLPESFDLGAGWSTTSPNQILVLVTNRVLDELGTGGIHGTAVILADPTVTWSPSGVSAPTVQEPFAGPSAPAAPHGATPIAADWEAIIDPYGAAERMALYDPRISSQHFRAYDPARSPLAQGLGRYSEGLVVRARLKKRPRHGAGGIRLLLAADPANVQVWVDSVPLELTPAEPGWWMAKIPRSSIGKSATIVVAQRRLGDVPLAPHWS
;
A
#
# COMPACT_ATOMS: atom_id res chain seq x y z
N MET A 1 2.60 -13.87 43.91
CA MET A 1 1.70 -13.68 45.06
C MET A 1 1.13 -12.27 44.98
N VAL A 2 -0.17 -12.17 45.14
CA VAL A 2 -1.01 -10.96 45.22
C VAL A 2 -1.43 -10.34 43.88
N ASN A 3 -2.75 -10.44 43.72
CA ASN A 3 -3.68 -9.97 42.71
C ASN A 3 -4.29 -8.62 43.17
N ILE A 4 -5.28 -8.11 42.41
CA ILE A 4 -6.22 -6.99 42.70
C ILE A 4 -5.75 -5.68 42.02
N ASP A 5 -6.29 -5.20 40.89
CA ASP A 5 -7.66 -5.08 40.33
C ASP A 5 -8.48 -3.90 40.89
N SER A 6 -9.27 -3.32 39.98
CA SER A 6 -10.37 -2.34 40.12
C SER A 6 -10.08 -0.82 40.14
N SER A 7 -10.92 -0.15 39.34
CA SER A 7 -10.94 1.24 38.88
C SER A 7 -12.00 2.09 39.63
N PRO A 8 -12.62 3.15 39.05
CA PRO A 8 -12.46 4.55 39.45
C PRO A 8 -13.77 5.21 39.97
N ALA A 9 -13.70 6.44 40.48
CA ALA A 9 -14.79 7.42 40.73
C ALA A 9 -14.23 8.48 41.71
N ASP A 10 -14.60 9.76 41.78
CA ASP A 10 -15.54 10.64 41.10
C ASP A 10 -15.29 12.07 41.64
N GLU A 11 -16.04 13.06 41.12
CA GLU A 11 -16.41 14.34 41.75
C GLU A 11 -15.54 15.61 41.54
N ASP A 12 -15.87 16.32 40.46
CA ASP A 12 -16.52 17.64 40.43
C ASP A 12 -16.26 18.75 41.50
N ALA A 13 -16.11 19.96 40.94
CA ALA A 13 -16.75 21.24 41.32
C ALA A 13 -15.86 22.34 41.95
N LYS A 14 -15.53 23.38 41.15
CA LYS A 14 -16.18 24.71 41.18
C LYS A 14 -15.36 25.81 40.45
N LEU A 15 -16.08 26.52 39.58
CA LEU A 15 -15.77 27.79 38.92
C LEU A 15 -15.60 28.97 39.90
N ALA A 16 -14.76 29.95 39.53
CA ALA A 16 -15.18 31.36 39.42
C ALA A 16 -14.09 32.27 38.79
N GLN A 17 -14.47 32.90 37.66
CA GLN A 17 -14.30 34.33 37.29
C GLN A 17 -12.89 34.97 37.35
N THR A 18 -12.36 35.79 36.44
CA THR A 18 -12.80 36.72 35.36
C THR A 18 -11.45 37.25 34.80
N GLY A 19 -11.17 37.60 33.55
CA GLY A 19 -11.89 38.42 32.57
C GLY A 19 -10.84 39.18 31.71
N ASN A 20 -11.16 39.39 30.44
CA ASN A 20 -10.69 40.44 29.50
C ASN A 20 -9.18 40.51 29.12
N SER A 21 -8.79 40.05 27.92
CA SER A 21 -8.82 40.74 26.60
C SER A 21 -7.75 41.83 26.42
N TRP A 22 -6.79 41.66 25.50
CA TRP A 22 -6.20 42.76 24.71
C TRP A 22 -5.60 42.25 23.39
N VAL A 23 -5.76 43.10 22.37
CA VAL A 23 -5.48 42.94 20.93
C VAL A 23 -3.99 43.15 20.64
N MET A 24 -3.46 42.36 19.69
CA MET A 24 -2.12 42.54 19.11
C MET A 24 -2.11 43.62 18.03
N SER A 25 -1.08 44.47 18.04
CA SER A 25 -0.65 45.28 16.90
C SER A 25 0.87 45.19 16.71
N ARG A 26 1.28 44.99 15.45
CA ARG A 26 2.66 44.86 14.95
C ARG A 26 3.44 46.18 14.99
N ARG A 27 4.75 46.15 15.32
CA ARG A 27 5.87 46.68 14.49
C ARG A 27 7.25 46.55 15.16
N ALA A 28 8.14 45.84 14.47
CA ALA A 28 9.57 46.02 14.19
C ALA A 28 10.52 46.90 15.07
N VAL A 29 11.66 46.25 15.42
CA VAL A 29 13.08 46.68 15.43
C VAL A 29 13.59 47.58 16.58
N LEU A 30 14.47 47.02 17.43
CA LEU A 30 15.86 47.47 17.67
C LEU A 30 16.60 46.49 18.59
N GLY A 31 17.85 46.18 18.25
CA GLY A 31 18.69 45.23 18.95
C GLY A 31 19.31 45.78 20.23
N VAL A 32 19.56 44.89 21.19
CA VAL A 32 20.57 45.05 22.24
C VAL A 32 21.16 43.68 22.53
N SER A 33 22.46 43.55 22.26
CA SER A 33 23.32 42.47 22.72
C SER A 33 23.53 42.58 24.23
N LEU A 34 23.34 41.51 25.00
CA LEU A 34 23.85 41.42 26.37
C LEU A 34 24.09 39.95 26.76
N GLY A 35 25.28 39.73 27.30
CA GLY A 35 25.96 38.44 27.43
C GLY A 35 25.31 37.44 28.39
N VAL A 36 25.43 36.17 28.02
CA VAL A 36 25.13 35.03 28.88
C VAL A 36 26.37 34.74 29.73
N ALA A 37 26.23 34.95 31.05
CA ALA A 37 27.18 34.48 32.04
C ALA A 37 27.19 32.94 32.05
N ALA A 38 28.39 32.37 31.99
CA ALA A 38 28.65 30.94 32.09
C ALA A 38 28.25 30.42 33.48
N ALA A 39 27.16 29.64 33.54
CA ALA A 39 26.92 28.72 34.65
C ALA A 39 27.70 27.43 34.35
N GLY A 40 28.75 27.18 35.13
CA GLY A 40 29.57 25.98 35.02
C GLY A 40 28.73 24.72 35.22
N VAL A 41 28.61 23.93 34.16
CA VAL A 41 28.16 22.54 34.26
C VAL A 41 29.29 21.77 34.94
N VAL A 42 29.07 21.37 36.19
CA VAL A 42 29.88 20.33 36.83
C VAL A 42 29.61 19.05 36.05
N ALA A 43 30.55 18.69 35.18
CA ALA A 43 30.56 17.38 34.54
C ALA A 43 30.72 16.33 35.64
N SER A 44 29.64 15.66 36.02
CA SER A 44 29.76 14.40 36.75
C SER A 44 30.48 13.43 35.81
N SER A 45 31.73 13.10 36.13
CA SER A 45 32.44 12.01 35.47
C SER A 45 31.66 10.73 35.71
N ALA A 46 30.83 10.34 34.74
CA ALA A 46 30.22 9.02 34.73
C ALA A 46 31.37 8.01 34.71
N THR A 47 31.54 7.27 35.80
CA THR A 47 32.45 6.13 35.85
C THR A 47 32.02 5.16 34.74
N ALA A 48 32.87 5.01 33.72
CA ALA A 48 32.59 4.10 32.62
C ALA A 48 32.35 2.70 33.18
N VAL A 49 31.16 2.14 32.94
CA VAL A 49 30.84 0.76 33.33
C VAL A 49 31.88 -0.14 32.64
N PRO A 50 32.68 -0.93 33.40
CA PRO A 50 33.73 -1.74 32.82
C PRO A 50 33.14 -2.71 31.80
N GLN A 51 33.59 -2.62 30.55
CA GLN A 51 33.15 -3.47 29.45
C GLN A 51 33.92 -4.80 29.44
N VAL A 52 33.29 -5.87 28.97
CA VAL A 52 33.94 -7.14 28.69
C VAL A 52 34.50 -7.09 27.27
N VAL A 53 35.83 -7.07 27.14
CA VAL A 53 36.51 -7.05 25.83
C VAL A 53 36.54 -8.46 25.26
N VAL A 54 35.79 -8.66 24.18
CA VAL A 54 35.70 -9.92 23.44
C VAL A 54 36.88 -10.03 22.46
N GLY A 55 37.26 -8.90 21.84
CA GLY A 55 38.41 -8.80 20.95
C GLY A 55 38.93 -7.37 20.83
N SER A 56 40.25 -7.21 20.87
CA SER A 56 41.04 -6.00 20.60
C SER A 56 42.42 -6.40 20.06
N LEU A 57 43.25 -5.42 19.69
CA LEU A 57 44.64 -5.68 19.31
C LEU A 57 45.42 -6.39 20.42
N GLN A 58 45.15 -6.04 21.68
CA GLN A 58 45.85 -6.54 22.86
C GLN A 58 45.25 -7.84 23.44
N GLN A 59 43.97 -8.11 23.21
CA GLN A 59 43.26 -9.23 23.83
C GLN A 59 42.28 -9.87 22.85
N ARG A 60 42.28 -11.21 22.78
CA ARG A 60 41.26 -11.98 22.04
C ARG A 60 40.83 -13.12 22.93
N LEU A 61 39.56 -13.15 23.32
CA LEU A 61 39.05 -14.28 24.09
C LEU A 61 39.01 -15.52 23.18
N PRO A 62 39.52 -16.69 23.64
CA PRO A 62 39.33 -17.94 22.92
C PRO A 62 37.84 -18.29 22.84
N ILE A 63 37.43 -18.94 21.76
CA ILE A 63 36.08 -19.45 21.55
C ILE A 63 36.08 -20.93 21.93
N VAL A 64 35.23 -21.30 22.89
CA VAL A 64 35.06 -22.68 23.35
C VAL A 64 33.75 -23.23 22.79
N VAL A 65 33.84 -24.32 22.04
CA VAL A 65 32.72 -24.97 21.36
C VAL A 65 32.84 -26.49 21.45
N SER A 66 31.71 -27.20 21.50
CA SER A 66 31.73 -28.66 21.52
C SER A 66 32.13 -29.21 20.13
N PRO A 67 32.98 -30.26 20.03
CA PRO A 67 33.34 -30.89 18.76
C PRO A 67 32.15 -31.47 17.98
N ALA A 68 31.01 -31.69 18.64
CA ALA A 68 29.81 -32.27 18.05
C ALA A 68 28.89 -31.21 17.40
N GLU A 69 29.20 -29.92 17.50
CA GLU A 69 28.37 -28.87 16.89
C GLU A 69 28.50 -28.85 15.36
N SER A 70 27.36 -28.73 14.69
CA SER A 70 27.24 -28.70 13.22
C SER A 70 26.18 -27.69 12.77
N GLY A 71 26.07 -27.44 11.46
CA GLY A 71 25.10 -26.50 10.90
C GLY A 71 25.26 -25.08 11.44
N ASP A 72 24.16 -24.45 11.85
CA ASP A 72 24.13 -23.07 12.35
C ASP A 72 25.04 -22.83 13.57
N ALA A 73 25.25 -23.84 14.41
CA ALA A 73 26.13 -23.72 15.56
C ALA A 73 27.61 -23.57 15.15
N ALA A 74 28.05 -24.33 14.14
CA ALA A 74 29.37 -24.17 13.54
C ALA A 74 29.51 -22.81 12.82
N LEU A 75 28.44 -22.35 12.17
CA LEU A 75 28.40 -21.01 11.58
C LEU A 75 28.54 -19.90 12.63
N ALA A 76 28.01 -20.09 13.84
CA ALA A 76 28.15 -19.13 14.93
C ALA A 76 29.61 -18.92 15.34
N VAL A 77 30.41 -19.99 15.37
CA VAL A 77 31.87 -19.90 15.57
C VAL A 77 32.52 -19.10 14.43
N GLY A 78 32.16 -19.42 13.18
CA GLY A 78 32.67 -18.73 12.00
C GLY A 78 32.40 -17.22 12.02
N GLU A 79 31.19 -16.80 12.42
CA GLU A 79 30.83 -15.38 12.52
C GLU A 79 31.66 -14.65 13.60
N LEU A 80 31.91 -15.27 14.76
CA LEU A 80 32.80 -14.67 15.77
C LEU A 80 34.24 -14.58 15.27
N VAL A 81 34.77 -15.63 14.65
CA VAL A 81 36.13 -15.63 14.08
C VAL A 81 36.25 -14.53 13.03
N GLU A 82 35.31 -14.42 12.09
CA GLU A 82 35.29 -13.39 11.06
C GLU A 82 35.35 -11.98 11.66
N HIS A 83 34.44 -11.66 12.58
CA HIS A 83 34.31 -10.30 13.10
C HIS A 83 35.43 -9.92 14.09
N ILE A 84 35.88 -10.86 14.93
CA ILE A 84 37.05 -10.62 15.79
C ILE A 84 38.29 -10.43 14.93
N THR A 85 38.48 -11.23 13.88
CA THR A 85 39.61 -11.04 12.95
C THR A 85 39.54 -9.69 12.25
N ALA A 86 38.35 -9.29 11.77
CA ALA A 86 38.15 -8.03 11.08
C ALA A 86 38.47 -6.80 11.96
N VAL A 87 38.21 -6.87 13.27
CA VAL A 87 38.50 -5.77 14.21
C VAL A 87 39.95 -5.80 14.72
N THR A 88 40.52 -6.99 14.92
CA THR A 88 41.81 -7.17 15.61
C THR A 88 42.98 -7.51 14.70
N GLY A 89 42.72 -7.84 13.44
CA GLY A 89 43.72 -8.29 12.46
C GLY A 89 44.23 -9.72 12.67
N THR A 90 43.74 -10.45 13.67
CA THR A 90 44.18 -11.84 13.96
C THR A 90 43.01 -12.67 14.46
N ALA A 91 42.91 -13.92 13.99
CA ALA A 91 41.86 -14.82 14.43
C ALA A 91 41.98 -15.16 15.92
N PRO A 92 40.86 -15.28 16.66
CA PRO A 92 40.86 -15.84 18.00
C PRO A 92 41.15 -17.35 17.93
N GLU A 93 41.67 -17.90 19.04
CA GLU A 93 41.82 -19.34 19.20
C GLU A 93 40.44 -20.01 19.32
N VAL A 94 40.24 -21.15 18.65
CA VAL A 94 39.03 -21.98 18.79
C VAL A 94 39.43 -23.30 19.44
N VAL A 95 38.86 -23.61 20.60
CA VAL A 95 39.21 -24.79 21.41
C VAL A 95 37.97 -25.59 21.80
N SER A 96 38.17 -26.88 22.10
CA SER A 96 37.11 -27.80 22.54
C SER A 96 37.12 -28.10 24.04
N THR A 97 38.11 -27.59 24.77
CA THR A 97 38.29 -27.80 26.21
C THR A 97 38.44 -26.48 26.95
N ASP A 98 38.21 -26.47 28.27
CA ASP A 98 38.39 -25.28 29.11
C ASP A 98 39.83 -24.76 29.01
N PRO A 99 40.05 -23.53 28.52
CA PRO A 99 41.40 -22.97 28.38
C PRO A 99 41.97 -22.45 29.71
N GLY A 100 41.24 -22.55 30.83
CA GLY A 100 41.70 -22.10 32.16
C GLY A 100 41.83 -20.57 32.29
N ARG A 101 41.27 -19.83 31.34
CA ARG A 101 41.30 -18.36 31.24
C ARG A 101 39.95 -17.84 30.71
N PRO A 102 39.65 -16.54 30.83
CA PRO A 102 38.42 -15.98 30.27
C PRO A 102 38.24 -16.33 28.79
N ALA A 103 37.02 -16.72 28.42
CA ALA A 103 36.70 -17.26 27.10
C ALA A 103 35.25 -16.96 26.71
N ILE A 104 34.93 -17.16 25.43
CA ILE A 104 33.58 -17.13 24.86
C ILE A 104 33.08 -18.56 24.72
N TRP A 105 32.08 -18.96 25.50
CA TRP A 105 31.53 -20.30 25.49
C TRP A 105 30.24 -20.33 24.67
N LEU A 106 30.11 -21.28 23.74
CA LEU A 106 28.95 -21.40 22.86
C LEU A 106 28.19 -22.70 23.09
N GLY A 107 26.87 -22.63 22.90
CA GLY A 107 25.98 -23.78 22.73
C GLY A 107 26.13 -24.83 23.84
N ALA A 108 26.39 -26.07 23.44
CA ALA A 108 26.52 -27.19 24.38
C ALA A 108 27.70 -27.00 25.34
N ALA A 109 28.82 -26.44 24.88
CA ALA A 109 29.98 -26.18 25.74
C ALA A 109 29.65 -25.20 26.86
N ALA A 110 28.91 -24.13 26.57
CA ALA A 110 28.41 -23.20 27.59
C ALA A 110 27.39 -23.87 28.53
N ARG A 111 26.43 -24.60 27.96
CA ARG A 111 25.37 -25.27 28.73
C ARG A 111 25.96 -26.24 29.76
N ASP A 112 26.85 -27.12 29.31
CA ASP A 112 27.36 -28.23 30.12
C ASP A 112 28.35 -27.73 31.17
N ARG A 113 29.20 -26.75 30.83
CA ARG A 113 30.19 -26.17 31.76
C ARG A 113 29.57 -25.38 32.90
N PHE A 114 28.46 -24.69 32.63
CA PHE A 114 27.83 -23.73 33.56
C PHE A 114 26.46 -24.17 34.07
N GLY A 115 25.95 -25.33 33.65
CA GLY A 115 24.64 -25.85 34.06
C GLY A 115 23.47 -24.94 33.64
N LEU A 116 23.57 -24.30 32.47
CA LEU A 116 22.57 -23.32 32.01
C LEU A 116 21.38 -24.03 31.37
N PRO A 117 20.12 -23.60 31.61
CA PRO A 117 18.96 -24.18 30.94
C PRO A 117 18.90 -23.76 29.46
N LEU A 118 18.35 -24.63 28.62
CA LEU A 118 18.04 -24.27 27.23
C LEU A 118 16.82 -23.32 27.20
N PRO A 119 16.84 -22.28 26.37
CA PRO A 119 15.64 -21.53 26.00
C PRO A 119 14.53 -22.45 25.48
N SER A 120 13.28 -22.17 25.84
CA SER A 120 12.13 -22.96 25.38
C SER A 120 11.82 -22.77 23.89
N ASN A 121 12.11 -21.58 23.35
CA ASN A 121 11.99 -21.30 21.92
C ASN A 121 13.27 -21.72 21.19
N SER A 122 13.15 -22.51 20.11
CA SER A 122 14.29 -23.04 19.34
C SER A 122 15.16 -21.95 18.69
N SER A 123 14.60 -20.79 18.38
CA SER A 123 15.33 -19.61 17.89
C SER A 123 15.75 -18.65 19.00
N GLY A 124 15.28 -18.88 20.24
CA GLY A 124 15.62 -18.06 21.40
C GLY A 124 17.04 -18.29 21.90
N PHE A 125 17.58 -17.31 22.62
CA PHE A 125 18.94 -17.34 23.16
C PHE A 125 19.07 -16.65 24.51
N VAL A 126 20.17 -16.95 25.20
CA VAL A 126 20.68 -16.24 26.37
C VAL A 126 22.16 -15.94 26.17
N VAL A 127 22.53 -14.67 26.22
CA VAL A 127 23.91 -14.17 26.26
C VAL A 127 24.20 -13.67 27.67
N THR A 128 25.27 -14.13 28.30
CA THR A 128 25.74 -13.60 29.59
C THR A 128 27.16 -13.08 29.41
N ALA A 129 27.38 -11.80 29.68
CA ALA A 129 28.70 -11.18 29.69
C ALA A 129 29.09 -10.87 31.14
N SER A 130 30.24 -11.39 31.57
CA SER A 130 30.81 -11.16 32.90
C SER A 130 32.32 -10.91 32.81
N SER A 131 32.94 -10.44 33.88
CA SER A 131 34.40 -10.23 33.93
C SER A 131 35.21 -11.50 33.74
N GLY A 132 34.62 -12.69 33.98
CA GLY A 132 35.28 -13.98 33.88
C GLY A 132 35.04 -14.74 32.57
N SER A 133 33.94 -14.50 31.87
CA SER A 133 33.59 -15.20 30.62
C SER A 133 32.38 -14.56 29.92
N VAL A 134 32.24 -14.87 28.63
CA VAL A 134 31.00 -14.64 27.87
C VAL A 134 30.39 -16.01 27.53
N THR A 135 29.10 -16.19 27.75
CA THR A 135 28.38 -17.43 27.41
C THR A 135 27.23 -17.14 26.46
N VAL A 136 27.05 -17.95 25.43
CA VAL A 136 25.90 -17.90 24.51
C VAL A 136 25.24 -19.26 24.46
N VAL A 137 23.97 -19.35 24.89
CA VAL A 137 23.18 -20.58 24.86
C VAL A 137 21.90 -20.33 24.06
N GLY A 138 21.72 -21.06 22.96
CA GLY A 138 20.48 -21.06 22.17
C GLY A 138 19.56 -22.23 22.51
N GLY A 139 18.27 -22.11 22.18
CA GLY A 139 17.31 -23.24 22.24
C GLY A 139 17.59 -24.30 21.17
N SER A 140 18.31 -23.94 20.11
CA SER A 140 18.85 -24.82 19.07
C SER A 140 20.17 -24.23 18.52
N GLY A 141 20.78 -24.88 17.51
CA GLY A 141 21.92 -24.30 16.80
C GLY A 141 21.62 -22.93 16.18
N THR A 142 20.42 -22.75 15.63
CA THR A 142 19.95 -21.46 15.11
C THR A 142 19.83 -20.41 16.22
N GLY A 143 19.32 -20.80 17.39
CA GLY A 143 19.30 -19.93 18.57
C GLY A 143 20.70 -19.50 19.01
N THR A 144 21.68 -20.43 18.98
CA THR A 144 23.08 -20.11 19.32
C THR A 144 23.67 -19.11 18.33
N LEU A 145 23.42 -19.29 17.03
CA LEU A 145 23.80 -18.34 15.99
C LEU A 145 23.19 -16.95 16.22
N TYR A 146 21.89 -16.88 16.53
CA TYR A 146 21.21 -15.62 16.83
C TYR A 146 21.72 -14.94 18.10
N GLY A 147 22.12 -15.71 19.11
CA GLY A 147 22.78 -15.21 20.31
C GLY A 147 24.18 -14.65 20.02
N VAL A 148 24.93 -15.26 19.09
CA VAL A 148 26.20 -14.69 18.59
C VAL A 148 25.95 -13.38 17.85
N TYR A 149 24.91 -13.29 17.02
CA TYR A 149 24.54 -12.02 16.39
C TYR A 149 24.17 -10.94 17.41
N GLU A 150 23.47 -11.30 18.50
CA GLU A 150 23.18 -10.36 19.60
C GLU A 150 24.46 -9.86 20.27
N LEU A 151 25.39 -10.77 20.58
CA LEU A 151 26.67 -10.41 21.16
C LEU A 151 27.43 -9.42 20.26
N LEU A 152 27.51 -9.71 18.95
CA LEU A 152 28.18 -8.84 17.98
C LEU A 152 27.49 -7.47 17.85
N GLU A 153 26.15 -7.43 17.81
CA GLU A 153 25.40 -6.17 17.78
C GLU A 153 25.64 -5.34 19.06
N ARG A 154 25.71 -5.98 20.24
CA ARG A 154 26.06 -5.30 21.49
C ARG A 154 27.49 -4.81 21.54
N CYS A 155 28.41 -5.51 20.87
CA CYS A 155 29.78 -5.06 20.66
C CYS A 155 29.89 -3.88 19.69
N GLY A 156 28.80 -3.49 19.01
CA GLY A 156 28.75 -2.36 18.08
C GLY A 156 28.79 -2.74 16.61
N VAL A 157 28.76 -4.02 16.27
CA VAL A 157 28.63 -4.47 14.86
C VAL A 157 27.23 -4.13 14.35
N ARG A 158 27.12 -3.69 13.10
CA ARG A 158 25.84 -3.45 12.42
C ARG A 158 25.88 -3.96 10.99
N TRP A 159 24.82 -4.65 10.58
CA TRP A 159 24.60 -5.07 9.19
C TRP A 159 23.43 -4.28 8.60
N LEU A 160 23.73 -3.13 7.98
CA LEU A 160 22.75 -2.18 7.48
C LEU A 160 22.17 -2.58 6.11
N ALA A 161 22.99 -3.22 5.27
CA ALA A 161 22.65 -3.66 3.92
C ALA A 161 23.58 -4.82 3.48
N PRO A 162 23.40 -5.42 2.30
CA PRO A 162 24.35 -6.33 1.68
C PRO A 162 25.67 -5.64 1.30
N GLY A 163 26.70 -6.45 1.07
CA GLY A 163 28.00 -6.00 0.58
C GLY A 163 28.89 -5.30 1.62
N PRO A 164 30.10 -4.90 1.21
CA PRO A 164 31.15 -4.40 2.12
C PRO A 164 30.77 -3.09 2.81
N TYR A 165 30.00 -2.23 2.15
CA TYR A 165 29.54 -0.97 2.75
C TYR A 165 28.37 -1.18 3.70
N GLY A 166 27.67 -2.30 3.62
CA GLY A 166 26.55 -2.62 4.49
C GLY A 166 26.96 -3.06 5.89
N THR A 167 28.20 -3.49 6.12
CA THR A 167 28.70 -3.88 7.45
C THR A 167 29.47 -2.75 8.11
N VAL A 168 29.15 -2.42 9.35
CA VAL A 168 29.86 -1.43 10.17
C VAL A 168 30.42 -2.13 11.40
N LEU A 169 31.73 -1.97 11.60
CA LEU A 169 32.46 -2.51 12.75
C LEU A 169 32.81 -1.39 13.74
N PRO A 170 32.86 -1.67 15.05
CA PRO A 170 33.34 -0.71 16.03
C PRO A 170 34.84 -0.44 15.84
N SER A 171 35.28 0.76 16.21
CA SER A 171 36.70 1.11 16.17
C SER A 171 37.44 0.51 17.37
N GLY A 172 38.57 -0.16 17.11
CA GLY A 172 39.53 -0.59 18.12
C GLY A 172 39.21 -1.87 18.89
N SER A 173 37.97 -2.09 19.31
CA SER A 173 37.59 -3.29 20.06
C SER A 173 36.13 -3.70 19.92
N LEU A 174 35.87 -5.01 19.97
CA LEU A 174 34.58 -5.61 20.27
C LEU A 174 34.44 -5.72 21.79
N ALA A 175 33.58 -4.89 22.38
CA ALA A 175 33.38 -4.84 23.83
C ALA A 175 31.89 -4.78 24.17
N VAL A 176 31.46 -5.58 25.14
CA VAL A 176 30.06 -5.70 25.56
C VAL A 176 29.89 -5.33 27.02
N ALA A 177 28.82 -4.62 27.36
CA ALA A 177 28.51 -4.30 28.74
C ALA A 177 28.20 -5.58 29.53
N PRO A 178 28.70 -5.74 30.78
CA PRO A 178 28.35 -6.87 31.63
C PRO A 178 26.84 -6.96 31.83
N GLY A 179 26.29 -8.17 31.80
CA GLY A 179 24.85 -8.38 31.95
C GLY A 179 24.38 -9.70 31.36
N LYS A 180 23.09 -9.99 31.56
CA LYS A 180 22.39 -11.12 30.98
C LYS A 180 21.34 -10.61 29.99
N TYR A 181 21.40 -11.11 28.76
CA TYR A 181 20.54 -10.72 27.65
C TYR A 181 19.84 -11.95 27.12
N ALA A 182 18.55 -12.09 27.41
CA ALA A 182 17.73 -13.19 26.96
C ALA A 182 16.67 -12.68 26.00
N SER A 183 16.48 -13.36 24.88
CA SER A 183 15.46 -12.96 23.90
C SER A 183 15.01 -14.13 23.04
N ALA A 184 13.79 -14.04 22.54
CA ALA A 184 13.19 -14.97 21.59
C ALA A 184 12.31 -14.17 20.61
N PRO A 185 12.14 -14.63 19.36
CA PRO A 185 11.34 -13.90 18.39
C PRO A 185 9.85 -13.94 18.75
N HIS A 186 9.13 -12.85 18.49
CA HIS A 186 7.68 -12.79 18.60
C HIS A 186 7.00 -13.57 17.47
N PHE A 187 7.34 -13.29 16.21
CA PHE A 187 6.81 -14.04 15.06
C PHE A 187 7.71 -15.22 14.72
N SER A 188 7.14 -16.42 14.56
CA SER A 188 7.89 -17.62 14.17
C SER A 188 8.46 -17.48 12.75
N GLU A 189 7.62 -17.06 11.81
CA GLU A 189 7.99 -16.75 10.42
C GLU A 189 8.26 -15.24 10.27
N ARG A 190 9.43 -14.90 9.72
CA ARG A 190 9.96 -13.53 9.62
C ARG A 190 10.47 -13.31 8.22
N VAL A 191 9.55 -13.14 7.27
CA VAL A 191 9.85 -13.24 5.84
C VAL A 191 9.83 -11.88 5.14
N LEU A 192 10.98 -11.41 4.68
CA LEU A 192 11.05 -10.33 3.67
C LEU A 192 11.19 -10.97 2.28
N GLN A 193 10.05 -11.28 1.67
CA GLN A 193 9.99 -12.03 0.41
C GLN A 193 10.64 -11.23 -0.72
N GLY A 194 11.47 -11.92 -1.51
CA GLY A 194 12.20 -11.34 -2.64
C GLY A 194 13.58 -10.81 -2.28
N LEU A 195 13.92 -10.65 -0.99
CA LEU A 195 15.26 -10.23 -0.57
C LEU A 195 16.32 -11.34 -0.60
N PRO A 196 16.12 -12.55 -0.03
CA PRO A 196 17.19 -13.55 0.06
C PRO A 196 17.78 -13.97 -1.28
N ARG A 197 16.95 -13.89 -2.33
CA ARG A 197 17.32 -14.26 -3.69
C ARG A 197 16.66 -13.29 -4.65
N TYR A 198 17.46 -12.51 -5.36
CA TYR A 198 16.99 -11.75 -6.50
C TYR A 198 16.59 -12.73 -7.61
N GLY A 199 15.47 -12.43 -8.28
CA GLY A 199 14.98 -13.23 -9.39
C GLY A 199 15.89 -13.14 -10.63
N SER A 200 15.29 -13.07 -11.82
CA SER A 200 16.06 -12.90 -13.04
C SER A 200 16.87 -11.60 -13.01
N LEU A 201 18.19 -11.72 -13.13
CA LEU A 201 19.11 -10.61 -13.34
C LEU A 201 19.38 -10.41 -14.84
N PRO A 202 19.75 -9.20 -15.28
CA PRO A 202 20.26 -8.99 -16.62
C PRO A 202 21.45 -9.91 -16.91
N ALA A 203 21.56 -10.37 -18.16
CA ALA A 203 22.70 -11.18 -18.59
C ALA A 203 24.01 -10.43 -18.35
N GLY A 204 25.00 -11.10 -17.74
CA GLY A 204 26.28 -10.48 -17.38
C GLY A 204 26.23 -9.54 -16.17
N SER A 205 25.13 -9.50 -15.42
CA SER A 205 25.05 -8.69 -14.20
C SER A 205 26.17 -9.09 -13.21
N PRO A 206 26.94 -8.12 -12.69
CA PRO A 206 27.96 -8.37 -11.67
C PRO A 206 27.35 -8.55 -10.27
N VAL A 207 26.05 -8.29 -10.10
CA VAL A 207 25.34 -8.46 -8.83
C VAL A 207 25.16 -9.95 -8.56
N ASN A 208 25.58 -10.39 -7.38
CA ASN A 208 25.30 -11.75 -6.94
C ASN A 208 23.79 -11.86 -6.62
N PRO A 209 23.03 -12.79 -7.24
CA PRO A 209 21.61 -13.00 -6.94
C PRO A 209 21.32 -13.30 -5.47
N LEU A 210 22.32 -13.73 -4.69
CA LEU A 210 22.22 -14.06 -3.28
C LEU A 210 22.93 -13.04 -2.37
N GLU A 211 23.28 -11.84 -2.86
CA GLU A 211 24.04 -10.86 -2.05
C GLU A 211 23.37 -10.55 -0.70
N ALA A 212 22.05 -10.53 -0.67
CA ALA A 212 21.27 -10.23 0.52
C ALA A 212 21.03 -11.45 1.44
N ALA A 213 21.38 -12.68 1.04
CA ALA A 213 21.16 -13.88 1.85
C ALA A 213 21.94 -13.82 3.18
N VAL A 214 23.18 -13.31 3.14
CA VAL A 214 24.01 -13.15 4.36
C VAL A 214 23.42 -12.08 5.28
N TRP A 215 22.99 -10.95 4.72
CA TRP A 215 22.31 -9.90 5.49
C TRP A 215 21.03 -10.46 6.13
N TYR A 216 20.22 -11.19 5.36
CA TYR A 216 18.96 -11.76 5.81
C TYR A 216 19.13 -12.69 7.02
N ARG A 217 20.13 -13.58 6.96
CA ARG A 217 20.51 -14.45 8.08
C ARG A 217 20.97 -13.66 9.30
N ARG A 218 21.87 -12.67 9.11
CA ARG A 218 22.39 -11.80 10.18
C ARG A 218 21.31 -10.93 10.84
N GLN A 219 20.23 -10.65 10.11
CA GLN A 219 19.02 -10.02 10.64
C GLN A 219 18.07 -10.99 11.37
N ARG A 220 18.45 -12.26 11.54
CA ARG A 220 17.64 -13.31 12.18
C ARG A 220 16.30 -13.56 11.47
N LEU A 221 16.24 -13.27 10.18
CA LEU A 221 15.09 -13.54 9.33
C LEU A 221 15.10 -15.02 8.91
N THR A 222 13.93 -15.63 8.89
CA THR A 222 13.73 -17.04 8.53
C THR A 222 12.28 -17.27 8.12
N GLY A 223 12.03 -18.41 7.50
CA GLY A 223 10.68 -18.94 7.41
C GLY A 223 10.36 -19.66 6.11
N VAL A 224 9.33 -20.50 6.17
CA VAL A 224 8.73 -21.17 5.03
C VAL A 224 7.38 -20.49 4.75
N PRO A 225 7.25 -19.77 3.63
CA PRO A 225 6.00 -19.10 3.31
C PRO A 225 4.89 -20.11 3.04
N TYR A 226 3.77 -20.00 3.75
CA TYR A 226 2.53 -20.71 3.46
C TYR A 226 1.43 -19.75 2.95
N GLY A 227 0.38 -20.32 2.35
CA GLY A 227 -0.57 -19.69 1.44
C GLY A 227 -0.16 -19.80 -0.04
N ALA A 228 -1.09 -20.18 -0.93
CA ALA A 228 -0.87 -20.26 -2.37
C ALA A 228 -2.15 -20.02 -3.17
N HIS A 229 -2.00 -19.71 -4.46
CA HIS A 229 -3.08 -19.79 -5.44
C HIS A 229 -3.20 -21.23 -5.97
N GLY A 230 -4.43 -21.63 -6.25
CA GLY A 230 -4.76 -22.92 -6.83
C GLY A 230 -5.03 -24.01 -5.79
N ILE A 231 -5.99 -24.89 -6.14
CA ILE A 231 -6.31 -26.10 -5.38
C ILE A 231 -5.58 -27.26 -6.04
N PRO A 232 -4.72 -28.02 -5.33
CA PRO A 232 -4.03 -29.16 -5.91
C PRO A 232 -5.04 -30.28 -6.20
N LEU A 233 -4.94 -30.92 -7.37
CA LEU A 233 -5.80 -32.03 -7.79
C LEU A 233 -4.97 -33.23 -8.26
N TYR A 234 -5.42 -34.44 -7.94
CA TYR A 234 -4.85 -35.67 -8.46
C TYR A 234 -5.94 -36.65 -8.93
N PRO A 235 -5.98 -37.01 -10.23
CA PRO A 235 -5.19 -36.46 -11.34
C PRO A 235 -5.40 -34.95 -11.54
N ALA A 236 -4.37 -34.26 -12.04
CA ALA A 236 -4.44 -32.82 -12.30
C ALA A 236 -5.52 -32.51 -13.35
N ALA A 237 -6.16 -31.34 -13.22
CA ALA A 237 -7.20 -30.87 -14.12
C ALA A 237 -6.86 -29.47 -14.65
N THR A 238 -7.31 -29.17 -15.86
CA THR A 238 -7.20 -27.84 -16.48
C THR A 238 -8.54 -27.48 -17.14
N LYS A 239 -8.76 -26.20 -17.43
CA LYS A 239 -9.96 -25.73 -18.16
C LYS A 239 -10.17 -26.42 -19.50
N THR A 240 -9.10 -26.94 -20.10
CA THR A 240 -9.15 -27.62 -21.40
C THR A 240 -9.42 -29.12 -21.25
N SER A 241 -8.80 -29.77 -20.26
CA SER A 241 -8.90 -31.23 -20.08
C SER A 241 -10.14 -31.66 -19.31
N ASN A 242 -10.66 -30.79 -18.44
CA ASN A 242 -11.77 -31.06 -17.53
C ASN A 242 -12.62 -29.80 -17.32
N PRO A 243 -13.16 -29.20 -18.41
CA PRO A 243 -13.95 -27.97 -18.32
C PRO A 243 -15.14 -28.09 -17.37
N GLU A 244 -15.67 -29.29 -17.14
CA GLU A 244 -16.75 -29.58 -16.21
C GLU A 244 -16.42 -29.31 -14.74
N LEU A 245 -15.12 -29.28 -14.36
CA LEU A 245 -14.68 -29.04 -12.98
C LEU A 245 -14.47 -27.56 -12.64
N PHE A 246 -14.66 -26.67 -13.61
CA PHE A 246 -14.43 -25.23 -13.49
C PHE A 246 -15.76 -24.47 -13.56
N ILE A 247 -15.77 -23.24 -13.05
CA ILE A 247 -16.93 -22.35 -13.12
C ILE A 247 -17.23 -22.00 -14.60
N HIS A 248 -18.52 -21.95 -14.97
CA HIS A 248 -18.99 -21.48 -16.28
C HIS A 248 -19.77 -20.17 -16.11
N GLU A 249 -19.32 -19.11 -16.77
CA GLU A 249 -19.97 -17.80 -16.78
C GLU A 249 -20.27 -17.39 -18.22
N ASN A 250 -21.54 -17.13 -18.55
CA ASN A 250 -21.96 -16.69 -19.89
C ASN A 250 -21.45 -17.58 -21.04
N GLY A 251 -21.36 -18.90 -20.82
CA GLY A 251 -20.86 -19.87 -21.79
C GLY A 251 -19.33 -19.92 -21.91
N VAL A 252 -18.59 -19.23 -21.03
CA VAL A 252 -17.13 -19.24 -20.96
C VAL A 252 -16.67 -19.99 -19.70
N VAL A 253 -15.68 -20.86 -19.86
CA VAL A 253 -15.04 -21.57 -18.73
C VAL A 253 -14.09 -20.60 -18.02
N ALA A 254 -14.44 -20.21 -16.80
CA ALA A 254 -13.68 -19.31 -15.96
C ALA A 254 -12.44 -20.00 -15.36
N ASN A 255 -11.54 -19.20 -14.77
CA ASN A 255 -10.29 -19.71 -14.19
C ASN A 255 -10.47 -20.47 -12.87
N GLN A 256 -11.58 -20.27 -12.19
CA GLN A 256 -11.83 -20.86 -10.88
C GLN A 256 -12.39 -22.28 -10.99
N LEU A 257 -11.93 -23.17 -10.12
CA LEU A 257 -12.56 -24.47 -9.91
C LEU A 257 -13.91 -24.29 -9.23
N ASP A 258 -14.91 -25.07 -9.66
CA ASP A 258 -16.18 -25.15 -8.93
C ASP A 258 -16.04 -26.11 -7.76
N VAL A 259 -15.78 -25.56 -6.58
CA VAL A 259 -15.59 -26.33 -5.34
C VAL A 259 -16.86 -27.02 -4.83
N THR A 260 -18.01 -26.76 -5.45
CA THR A 260 -19.26 -27.46 -5.10
C THR A 260 -19.35 -28.85 -5.77
N ILE A 261 -18.51 -29.11 -6.78
CA ILE A 261 -18.47 -30.38 -7.48
C ILE A 261 -17.75 -31.43 -6.62
N PRO A 262 -18.39 -32.56 -6.26
CA PRO A 262 -17.80 -33.58 -5.39
C PRO A 262 -16.45 -34.12 -5.88
N GLU A 263 -16.28 -34.25 -7.20
CA GLU A 263 -15.03 -34.73 -7.79
C GLU A 263 -13.84 -33.79 -7.53
N VAL A 264 -14.05 -32.47 -7.39
CA VAL A 264 -12.99 -31.53 -7.02
C VAL A 264 -12.49 -31.82 -5.60
N LEU A 265 -13.41 -32.12 -4.67
CA LEU A 265 -13.07 -32.51 -3.30
C LEU A 265 -12.30 -33.84 -3.28
N ASP A 266 -12.77 -34.86 -4.02
CA ASP A 266 -12.15 -36.18 -4.09
C ASP A 266 -10.72 -36.11 -4.65
N ARG A 267 -10.52 -35.37 -5.76
CA ARG A 267 -9.19 -35.20 -6.37
C ARG A 267 -8.26 -34.34 -5.52
N CYS A 268 -8.80 -33.38 -4.76
CA CYS A 268 -8.00 -32.58 -3.84
C CYS A 268 -7.49 -33.40 -2.66
N GLU A 269 -8.37 -34.19 -2.04
CA GLU A 269 -7.99 -35.13 -0.98
C GLU A 269 -6.90 -36.10 -1.46
N ALA A 270 -7.05 -36.68 -2.66
CA ALA A 270 -6.06 -37.59 -3.24
C ALA A 270 -4.69 -36.92 -3.42
N ALA A 271 -4.66 -35.65 -3.86
CA ALA A 271 -3.43 -34.88 -4.00
C ALA A 271 -2.74 -34.65 -2.64
N ILE A 272 -3.51 -34.30 -1.62
CA ILE A 272 -2.99 -34.05 -0.27
C ILE A 272 -2.45 -35.33 0.36
N ARG A 273 -3.20 -36.44 0.29
CA ARG A 273 -2.75 -37.74 0.82
C ARG A 273 -1.47 -38.21 0.13
N ARG A 274 -1.30 -37.93 -1.18
CA ARG A 274 -0.05 -38.20 -1.89
C ARG A 274 1.11 -37.36 -1.35
N THR A 275 0.91 -36.07 -1.11
CA THR A 275 1.91 -35.20 -0.48
C THR A 275 2.32 -35.74 0.89
N LEU A 276 1.36 -36.09 1.73
CA LEU A 276 1.59 -36.61 3.08
C LEU A 276 2.27 -37.98 3.09
N ALA A 277 2.00 -38.84 2.10
CA ALA A 277 2.72 -40.11 1.94
C ALA A 277 4.21 -39.90 1.64
N THR A 278 4.57 -38.82 0.94
CA THR A 278 5.97 -38.49 0.63
C THR A 278 6.65 -37.65 1.71
N ASN A 279 5.89 -36.85 2.45
CA ASN A 279 6.39 -35.97 3.50
C ASN A 279 5.41 -35.94 4.68
N PRO A 280 5.48 -36.93 5.59
CA PRO A 280 4.51 -37.08 6.68
C PRO A 280 4.61 -35.98 7.74
N THR A 281 5.69 -35.19 7.76
CA THR A 281 5.89 -34.07 8.70
C THR A 281 5.40 -32.73 8.14
N THR A 282 4.59 -32.75 7.08
CA THR A 282 4.02 -31.52 6.48
C THR A 282 3.03 -30.89 7.46
N GLU A 283 3.33 -29.68 7.93
CA GLU A 283 2.45 -28.92 8.83
C GLU A 283 1.35 -28.17 8.08
N PHE A 284 1.67 -27.58 6.92
CA PHE A 284 0.73 -26.77 6.13
C PHE A 284 0.54 -27.34 4.73
N ILE A 285 -0.71 -27.53 4.31
CA ILE A 285 -1.07 -27.63 2.89
C ILE A 285 -1.47 -26.24 2.41
N ASN A 286 -0.81 -25.80 1.35
CA ASN A 286 -1.16 -24.56 0.66
C ASN A 286 -2.21 -24.87 -0.42
N LEU A 287 -3.39 -24.28 -0.29
CA LEU A 287 -4.46 -24.39 -1.28
C LEU A 287 -5.36 -23.17 -1.19
N GLY A 288 -5.89 -22.72 -2.32
CA GLY A 288 -6.79 -21.58 -2.38
C GLY A 288 -7.32 -21.39 -3.79
N PRO A 289 -8.18 -20.39 -4.02
CA PRO A 289 -8.62 -20.06 -5.36
C PRO A 289 -7.45 -19.80 -6.31
N ASN A 290 -7.69 -19.97 -7.62
CA ASN A 290 -6.72 -19.54 -8.62
C ASN A 290 -6.60 -18.00 -8.58
N ASP A 291 -5.47 -17.47 -9.05
CA ASP A 291 -5.31 -16.02 -9.12
C ASP A 291 -6.26 -15.41 -10.17
N GLY A 292 -6.78 -14.23 -9.87
CA GLY A 292 -7.76 -13.49 -10.68
C GLY A 292 -9.24 -13.82 -10.40
N PRO A 293 -10.16 -13.15 -11.13
CA PRO A 293 -11.61 -13.23 -10.91
C PRO A 293 -12.24 -14.49 -11.53
N GLY A 294 -13.56 -14.50 -11.65
CA GLY A 294 -14.35 -15.54 -12.34
C GLY A 294 -14.91 -16.59 -11.40
N PHE A 295 -15.47 -16.15 -10.27
CA PHE A 295 -15.99 -17.01 -9.23
C PHE A 295 -17.40 -17.53 -9.48
N GLY A 296 -18.19 -16.91 -10.36
CA GLY A 296 -19.60 -17.25 -10.53
C GLY A 296 -20.40 -17.11 -9.24
N VAL A 297 -21.61 -17.66 -9.24
CA VAL A 297 -22.52 -17.66 -8.10
C VAL A 297 -22.95 -19.09 -7.79
N THR A 298 -23.09 -19.40 -6.50
CA THR A 298 -23.56 -20.70 -6.02
C THR A 298 -24.42 -20.54 -4.77
N ASP A 299 -25.21 -21.56 -4.44
CA ASP A 299 -25.98 -21.62 -3.19
C ASP A 299 -25.08 -21.72 -1.95
N TRP A 300 -23.79 -22.01 -2.13
CA TRP A 300 -22.80 -21.94 -1.06
C TRP A 300 -22.39 -20.50 -0.69
N ASP A 301 -22.77 -19.49 -1.46
CA ASP A 301 -22.52 -18.09 -1.11
C ASP A 301 -23.55 -17.53 -0.12
N VAL A 302 -23.21 -16.39 0.48
CA VAL A 302 -24.18 -15.57 1.22
C VAL A 302 -24.86 -14.63 0.22
N PRO A 303 -26.17 -14.78 -0.04
CA PRO A 303 -26.85 -13.98 -1.06
C PRO A 303 -26.76 -12.48 -0.77
N GLY A 304 -26.35 -11.70 -1.77
CA GLY A 304 -26.31 -10.24 -1.70
C GLY A 304 -25.17 -9.65 -0.86
N ARG A 305 -24.23 -10.47 -0.36
CA ARG A 305 -23.06 -9.97 0.37
C ARG A 305 -21.98 -9.49 -0.60
N ILE A 306 -21.78 -8.19 -0.67
CA ILE A 306 -20.84 -7.56 -1.61
C ILE A 306 -19.60 -7.05 -0.88
N ASP A 307 -18.42 -7.36 -1.41
CA ASP A 307 -17.14 -6.84 -0.93
C ASP A 307 -17.09 -5.33 -1.21
N PRO A 308 -16.77 -4.48 -0.23
CA PRO A 308 -16.89 -3.05 -0.39
C PRO A 308 -15.70 -2.39 -1.11
N LEU A 309 -14.60 -3.12 -1.36
CA LEU A 309 -13.45 -2.67 -2.14
C LEU A 309 -13.61 -3.00 -3.62
N TYR A 310 -14.07 -4.22 -3.93
CA TYR A 310 -14.19 -4.75 -5.29
C TYR A 310 -15.59 -4.48 -5.88
N GLY A 311 -16.63 -4.45 -5.04
CA GLY A 311 -18.01 -4.35 -5.50
C GLY A 311 -18.59 -5.66 -6.03
N ASP A 312 -17.90 -6.78 -5.78
CA ASP A 312 -18.27 -8.13 -6.20
C ASP A 312 -18.78 -8.99 -5.03
N LEU A 313 -19.40 -10.12 -5.35
CA LEU A 313 -19.94 -11.05 -4.34
C LEU A 313 -18.81 -11.62 -3.47
N VAL A 314 -18.99 -11.59 -2.14
CA VAL A 314 -18.07 -12.25 -1.21
C VAL A 314 -18.24 -13.77 -1.28
N VAL A 315 -17.15 -14.48 -1.56
CA VAL A 315 -17.11 -15.93 -1.75
C VAL A 315 -16.36 -16.68 -0.65
N THR A 316 -16.04 -16.03 0.48
CA THR A 316 -15.31 -16.69 1.58
C THR A 316 -16.02 -17.96 2.09
N ASP A 317 -17.33 -17.88 2.32
CA ASP A 317 -18.13 -18.96 2.91
C ASP A 317 -18.03 -20.28 2.12
N ARG A 318 -18.09 -20.24 0.79
CA ARG A 318 -18.00 -21.46 -0.03
C ARG A 318 -16.64 -22.16 0.13
N TYR A 319 -15.55 -21.41 0.25
CA TYR A 319 -14.22 -21.98 0.41
C TYR A 319 -14.02 -22.53 1.81
N ILE A 320 -14.57 -21.86 2.83
CA ILE A 320 -14.54 -22.38 4.20
C ILE A 320 -15.34 -23.68 4.33
N LYS A 321 -16.50 -23.77 3.67
CA LYS A 321 -17.24 -25.04 3.58
C LYS A 321 -16.39 -26.14 2.92
N PHE A 322 -15.78 -25.85 1.77
CA PHE A 322 -14.90 -26.80 1.07
C PHE A 322 -13.73 -27.27 1.95
N PHE A 323 -13.04 -26.35 2.64
CA PHE A 323 -11.92 -26.68 3.52
C PHE A 323 -12.35 -27.48 4.75
N ASN A 324 -13.52 -27.19 5.34
CA ASN A 324 -14.08 -27.98 6.43
C ASN A 324 -14.34 -29.43 5.99
N LEU A 325 -15.01 -29.62 4.84
CA LEU A 325 -15.26 -30.96 4.28
C LEU A 325 -13.97 -31.74 4.04
N LEU A 326 -12.93 -31.06 3.55
CA LEU A 326 -11.62 -31.67 3.32
C LEU A 326 -10.95 -32.08 4.64
N LEU A 327 -11.00 -31.22 5.67
CA LEU A 327 -10.44 -31.53 6.99
C LEU A 327 -11.19 -32.66 7.72
N ASP A 328 -12.49 -32.81 7.49
CA ASP A 328 -13.27 -33.94 8.00
C ASP A 328 -12.78 -35.26 7.39
N ARG A 329 -12.45 -35.27 6.09
CA ARG A 329 -11.89 -36.45 5.41
C ARG A 329 -10.42 -36.70 5.72
N LEU A 330 -9.72 -35.73 6.28
CA LEU A 330 -8.31 -35.80 6.69
C LEU A 330 -8.17 -35.88 8.22
N ALA A 331 -9.17 -36.41 8.93
CA ALA A 331 -9.16 -36.54 10.39
C ALA A 331 -7.98 -37.37 10.93
N ASP A 332 -7.43 -38.27 10.12
CA ASP A 332 -6.24 -39.08 10.46
C ASP A 332 -4.95 -38.24 10.61
N PHE A 333 -4.96 -36.98 10.15
CA PHE A 333 -3.84 -36.04 10.23
C PHE A 333 -4.21 -34.85 11.14
N PRO A 334 -4.22 -35.04 12.47
CA PRO A 334 -4.76 -34.04 13.41
C PRO A 334 -3.97 -32.72 13.42
N ASP A 335 -2.65 -32.77 13.20
CA ASP A 335 -1.77 -31.60 13.24
C ASP A 335 -1.72 -30.83 11.91
N LEU A 336 -2.34 -31.34 10.84
CA LEU A 336 -2.33 -30.71 9.52
C LEU A 336 -3.17 -29.43 9.50
N LYS A 337 -2.59 -28.34 9.00
CA LYS A 337 -3.26 -27.06 8.76
C LYS A 337 -3.44 -26.80 7.26
N LEU A 338 -4.53 -26.12 6.91
CA LEU A 338 -4.81 -25.65 5.54
C LEU A 338 -4.58 -24.14 5.48
N ALA A 339 -3.64 -23.69 4.65
CA ALA A 339 -3.32 -22.27 4.49
C ALA A 339 -3.72 -21.76 3.09
N PHE A 340 -4.47 -20.66 3.05
CA PHE A 340 -4.95 -20.04 1.82
C PHE A 340 -4.72 -18.53 1.85
N TYR A 341 -4.54 -17.89 0.69
CA TYR A 341 -4.52 -16.43 0.66
C TYR A 341 -5.92 -15.87 0.89
N ALA A 342 -6.05 -14.94 1.83
CA ALA A 342 -7.27 -14.15 2.05
C ALA A 342 -7.05 -12.77 1.41
N TYR A 343 -7.56 -12.60 0.19
CA TYR A 343 -7.55 -11.36 -0.56
C TYR A 343 -8.74 -11.35 -1.54
N SER A 344 -8.98 -10.21 -2.19
CA SER A 344 -10.07 -10.09 -3.18
C SER A 344 -11.44 -10.46 -2.57
N GLU A 345 -12.32 -11.05 -3.37
CA GLU A 345 -13.69 -11.47 -3.03
C GLU A 345 -13.77 -12.50 -1.88
N TYR A 346 -12.64 -12.99 -1.37
CA TYR A 346 -12.54 -14.00 -0.30
C TYR A 346 -11.60 -13.55 0.84
N MET A 347 -11.49 -12.24 1.05
CA MET A 347 -10.75 -11.66 2.16
C MET A 347 -11.56 -11.59 3.45
N GLU A 348 -12.83 -11.16 3.36
CA GLU A 348 -13.69 -10.97 4.53
C GLU A 348 -13.94 -12.28 5.28
N ALA A 349 -14.19 -12.22 6.59
CA ALA A 349 -14.52 -13.40 7.39
C ALA A 349 -15.81 -14.08 6.90
N PRO A 350 -15.95 -15.42 7.00
CA PRO A 350 -17.20 -16.10 6.66
C PRO A 350 -18.32 -15.70 7.64
N GLN A 351 -19.56 -15.65 7.17
CA GLN A 351 -20.73 -15.32 8.00
C GLN A 351 -21.62 -16.51 8.31
N ARG A 352 -21.70 -17.48 7.40
CA ARG A 352 -22.52 -18.68 7.51
C ARG A 352 -21.71 -19.86 8.02
N GLU A 353 -20.51 -20.05 7.48
CA GLU A 353 -19.66 -21.19 7.82
C GLU A 353 -18.74 -20.86 8.99
N LYS A 354 -18.70 -21.73 10.00
CA LYS A 354 -17.69 -21.65 11.05
C LYS A 354 -16.40 -22.33 10.57
N PRO A 355 -15.27 -21.63 10.45
CA PRO A 355 -14.03 -22.25 10.03
C PRO A 355 -13.50 -23.24 11.08
N ASN A 356 -12.98 -24.38 10.65
CA ASN A 356 -12.17 -25.25 11.49
C ASN A 356 -10.91 -24.48 11.96
N PRO A 357 -10.50 -24.56 13.24
CA PRO A 357 -9.29 -23.89 13.74
C PRO A 357 -7.99 -24.24 13.01
N ARG A 358 -7.96 -25.35 12.24
CA ARG A 358 -6.83 -25.75 11.40
C ARG A 358 -6.79 -25.04 10.04
N ILE A 359 -7.75 -24.16 9.74
CA ILE A 359 -7.73 -23.27 8.56
C ILE A 359 -7.01 -21.98 8.95
N VAL A 360 -6.01 -21.58 8.16
CA VAL A 360 -5.16 -20.41 8.41
C VAL A 360 -5.29 -19.43 7.23
N PRO A 361 -6.09 -18.36 7.35
CA PRO A 361 -6.09 -17.26 6.39
C PRO A 361 -4.74 -16.54 6.39
N VAL A 362 -4.16 -16.37 5.20
CA VAL A 362 -2.96 -15.58 4.94
C VAL A 362 -3.39 -14.28 4.26
N PHE A 363 -3.56 -13.21 5.03
CA PHE A 363 -4.06 -11.94 4.52
C PHE A 363 -3.10 -11.30 3.52
N ALA A 364 -3.53 -11.17 2.26
CA ALA A 364 -2.75 -10.58 1.18
C ALA A 364 -3.50 -9.40 0.54
N PRO A 365 -3.87 -8.36 1.30
CA PRO A 365 -4.80 -7.32 0.84
C PRO A 365 -4.16 -6.49 -0.27
N ILE A 366 -4.50 -6.81 -1.53
CA ILE A 366 -3.87 -6.21 -2.70
C ILE A 366 -4.61 -4.93 -3.17
N ALA A 367 -5.90 -4.77 -2.89
CA ALA A 367 -6.67 -3.58 -3.27
C ALA A 367 -6.47 -2.37 -2.33
N VAL A 368 -5.83 -2.55 -1.18
CA VAL A 368 -5.70 -1.49 -0.18
C VAL A 368 -4.51 -0.59 -0.43
N ASP A 369 -4.60 0.63 0.07
CA ASP A 369 -3.53 1.60 0.06
C ASP A 369 -2.29 1.04 0.77
N ARG A 370 -1.13 1.38 0.21
CA ARG A 370 0.18 1.00 0.70
C ARG A 370 1.01 2.22 1.09
N ARG A 371 0.62 3.43 0.68
CA ARG A 371 1.35 4.66 0.97
C ARG A 371 1.03 5.22 2.35
N LYS A 372 -0.20 4.99 2.83
CA LYS A 372 -0.65 5.39 4.17
C LYS A 372 -0.49 4.26 5.18
N SER A 373 -0.45 4.65 6.45
CA SER A 373 -0.54 3.75 7.59
C SER A 373 -1.92 3.83 8.24
N ILE A 374 -2.21 2.90 9.14
CA ILE A 374 -3.37 2.96 10.05
C ILE A 374 -3.40 4.26 10.89
N ALA A 375 -2.21 4.85 11.09
CA ALA A 375 -1.87 6.13 11.71
C ALA A 375 -2.57 7.35 11.10
N ASP A 376 -2.73 7.32 9.77
CA ASP A 376 -3.09 8.49 8.99
C ASP A 376 -4.61 8.75 9.02
N ASP A 377 -5.01 10.03 9.05
CA ASP A 377 -6.40 10.46 9.14
C ASP A 377 -7.30 9.80 8.08
N ASP A 378 -6.78 9.63 6.87
CA ASP A 378 -7.45 9.03 5.71
C ASP A 378 -6.92 7.63 5.35
N GLY A 379 -6.11 7.01 6.23
CA GLY A 379 -5.62 5.62 6.12
C GLY A 379 -6.67 4.56 6.46
N TRP A 380 -7.92 4.75 6.03
CA TRP A 380 -9.04 3.90 6.44
C TRP A 380 -8.97 2.49 5.87
N GLU A 381 -8.42 2.31 4.66
CA GLU A 381 -8.26 0.99 4.03
C GLU A 381 -7.35 0.09 4.87
N ARG A 382 -6.33 0.68 5.51
CA ARG A 382 -5.45 -0.03 6.45
C ARG A 382 -6.22 -0.46 7.70
N ARG A 383 -7.12 0.38 8.21
CA ARG A 383 -7.98 0.07 9.38
C ARG A 383 -9.04 -0.99 9.05
N TYR A 384 -9.56 -0.98 7.81
CA TYR A 384 -10.46 -2.03 7.33
C TYR A 384 -9.78 -3.41 7.35
N VAL A 385 -8.52 -3.51 6.94
CA VAL A 385 -7.75 -4.76 7.05
C VAL A 385 -7.65 -5.23 8.51
N LEU A 386 -7.35 -4.32 9.46
CA LEU A 386 -7.32 -4.68 10.88
C LEU A 386 -8.67 -5.18 11.39
N GLN A 387 -9.78 -4.58 10.94
CA GLN A 387 -11.12 -5.04 11.28
C GLN A 387 -11.36 -6.46 10.75
N VAL A 388 -11.09 -6.72 9.47
CA VAL A 388 -11.27 -8.05 8.87
C VAL A 388 -10.43 -9.10 9.60
N ILE A 389 -9.18 -8.79 9.94
CA ILE A 389 -8.32 -9.67 10.75
C ILE A 389 -8.94 -9.96 12.12
N ALA A 390 -9.48 -8.93 12.80
CA ALA A 390 -10.12 -9.10 14.09
C ALA A 390 -11.39 -9.97 14.02
N GLU A 391 -12.15 -9.86 12.93
CA GLU A 391 -13.33 -10.70 12.66
C GLU A 391 -12.93 -12.17 12.47
N TRP A 392 -11.90 -12.46 11.68
CA TRP A 392 -11.35 -13.81 11.56
C TRP A 392 -10.83 -14.35 12.90
N LYS A 393 -10.09 -13.55 13.66
CA LYS A 393 -9.62 -13.94 15.00
C LYS A 393 -10.79 -14.32 15.92
N ALA A 394 -11.90 -13.58 15.86
CA ALA A 394 -13.09 -13.87 16.67
C ALA A 394 -13.72 -15.24 16.36
N LEU A 395 -13.45 -15.80 15.17
CA LEU A 395 -13.87 -17.14 14.78
C LEU A 395 -12.96 -18.26 15.31
N GLY A 396 -11.84 -17.91 15.97
CA GLY A 396 -10.97 -18.87 16.65
C GLY A 396 -9.92 -19.53 15.76
N VAL A 397 -9.54 -18.89 14.65
CA VAL A 397 -8.45 -19.34 13.76
C VAL A 397 -7.15 -18.56 14.00
N ASP A 398 -6.02 -19.22 13.78
CA ASP A 398 -4.73 -18.56 13.59
C ASP A 398 -4.70 -17.83 12.24
N TRP A 399 -3.80 -16.86 12.07
CA TRP A 399 -3.66 -16.14 10.81
C TRP A 399 -2.24 -15.65 10.57
N MET A 400 -1.93 -15.34 9.31
CA MET A 400 -0.66 -14.73 8.89
C MET A 400 -0.93 -13.45 8.08
N TYR A 401 -0.04 -12.48 8.14
CA TYR A 401 -0.07 -11.32 7.25
C TYR A 401 0.96 -11.47 6.12
N ARG A 402 0.51 -11.31 4.87
CA ARG A 402 1.31 -11.22 3.64
C ARG A 402 1.15 -9.82 3.03
N GLY A 403 1.79 -8.82 3.62
CA GLY A 403 1.75 -7.42 3.17
C GLY A 403 2.78 -7.08 2.08
N TYR A 404 2.91 -5.78 1.80
CA TYR A 404 3.86 -5.22 0.84
C TYR A 404 4.75 -4.17 1.52
N VAL A 405 6.04 -4.18 1.19
CA VAL A 405 7.01 -3.13 1.56
C VAL A 405 7.47 -2.47 0.26
N GLY A 406 6.68 -1.47 -0.15
CA GLY A 406 6.77 -0.84 -1.46
C GLY A 406 5.37 -0.48 -1.97
N ASN A 407 5.31 0.37 -2.99
CA ASN A 407 4.09 0.49 -3.80
C ASN A 407 4.06 -0.63 -4.85
N LEU A 408 2.87 -1.12 -5.23
CA LEU A 408 2.78 -2.14 -6.29
C LEU A 408 3.19 -1.52 -7.64
N ALA A 409 3.56 -2.35 -8.62
CA ALA A 409 3.66 -1.90 -10.02
C ALA A 409 4.53 -0.64 -10.26
N GLU A 410 5.60 -0.48 -9.49
CA GLU A 410 6.44 0.72 -9.48
C GLU A 410 7.92 0.37 -9.78
N PRO A 411 8.66 1.23 -10.50
CA PRO A 411 10.01 0.90 -10.97
C PRO A 411 11.12 1.11 -9.93
N GLY A 412 10.82 1.64 -8.75
CA GLY A 412 11.75 1.99 -7.68
C GLY A 412 11.85 3.50 -7.44
N LEU A 413 10.73 4.21 -7.60
CA LEU A 413 10.62 5.64 -7.33
C LEU A 413 10.87 5.95 -5.84
N PRO A 414 11.27 7.18 -5.46
CA PRO A 414 11.52 7.54 -4.08
C PRO A 414 10.32 7.26 -3.17
N TYR A 415 10.49 6.31 -2.26
CA TYR A 415 9.43 5.82 -1.37
C TYR A 415 10.03 5.34 -0.03
N SER A 416 9.28 5.40 1.07
CA SER A 416 9.68 4.81 2.35
C SER A 416 8.48 4.15 3.01
N ALA A 417 8.63 2.88 3.40
CA ALA A 417 7.63 2.13 4.16
C ALA A 417 7.88 2.13 5.67
N ALA A 418 8.93 2.80 6.17
CA ALA A 418 9.33 2.66 7.58
C ALA A 418 8.23 3.11 8.55
N ARG A 419 7.52 4.20 8.24
CA ARG A 419 6.38 4.68 9.02
C ARG A 419 5.24 3.66 9.08
N GLN A 420 4.82 3.12 7.92
CA GLN A 420 3.77 2.11 7.86
C GLN A 420 4.12 0.88 8.71
N LEU A 421 5.36 0.40 8.61
CA LEU A 421 5.84 -0.74 9.40
C LEU A 421 5.84 -0.44 10.91
N ALA A 422 6.28 0.76 11.29
CA ALA A 422 6.31 1.20 12.68
C ALA A 422 4.90 1.29 13.30
N ASP A 423 3.91 1.71 12.51
CA ASP A 423 2.53 1.87 12.98
C ASP A 423 1.80 0.52 13.02
N GLU A 424 2.04 -0.40 12.08
CA GLU A 424 1.18 -1.57 11.88
C GLU A 424 1.69 -2.88 12.48
N LEU A 425 2.99 -3.17 12.44
CA LEU A 425 3.53 -4.41 13.02
C LEU A 425 3.18 -4.59 14.52
N PRO A 426 3.20 -3.52 15.35
CA PRO A 426 2.71 -3.61 16.72
C PRO A 426 1.23 -4.01 16.81
N GLU A 427 0.38 -3.49 15.92
CA GLU A 427 -1.05 -3.80 15.94
C GLU A 427 -1.33 -5.24 15.51
N TYR A 428 -0.61 -5.77 14.52
CA TYR A 428 -0.73 -7.19 14.15
C TYR A 428 -0.37 -8.10 15.34
N ALA A 429 0.69 -7.77 16.09
CA ALA A 429 1.04 -8.49 17.31
C ALA A 429 -0.03 -8.38 18.40
N ARG A 430 -0.64 -7.19 18.62
CA ARG A 430 -1.77 -7.02 19.56
C ARG A 430 -3.01 -7.81 19.14
N LEU A 431 -3.23 -7.94 17.83
CA LEU A 431 -4.26 -8.81 17.26
C LEU A 431 -3.87 -10.29 17.30
N GLY A 432 -2.73 -10.67 17.86
CA GLY A 432 -2.37 -12.05 18.15
C GLY A 432 -1.69 -12.79 17.00
N ALA A 433 -1.11 -12.08 16.02
CA ALA A 433 -0.22 -12.71 15.06
C ALA A 433 1.00 -13.31 15.77
N THR A 434 1.14 -14.64 15.70
CA THR A 434 2.30 -15.38 16.22
C THR A 434 2.89 -16.30 15.15
N GLY A 435 2.03 -16.85 14.29
CA GLY A 435 2.38 -17.79 13.23
C GLY A 435 3.26 -17.22 12.11
N GLY A 436 3.27 -15.90 11.91
CA GLY A 436 4.19 -15.29 10.93
C GLY A 436 3.84 -13.90 10.42
N ILE A 437 4.86 -13.18 9.95
CA ILE A 437 4.69 -12.02 9.05
C ILE A 437 5.55 -12.26 7.81
N ARG A 438 4.92 -12.08 6.64
CA ARG A 438 5.54 -12.12 5.33
C ARG A 438 5.29 -10.79 4.65
N LEU A 439 6.34 -10.15 4.17
CA LEU A 439 6.23 -8.89 3.44
C LEU A 439 6.87 -9.04 2.06
N GLU A 440 6.07 -8.86 1.02
CA GLU A 440 6.54 -8.80 -0.35
C GLU A 440 7.30 -7.50 -0.58
N CYS A 441 8.58 -7.61 -0.94
CA CYS A 441 9.48 -6.48 -1.08
C CYS A 441 9.85 -6.25 -2.55
N ILE A 442 9.99 -4.99 -2.93
CA ILE A 442 10.76 -4.62 -4.12
C ILE A 442 12.22 -4.52 -3.67
N SER A 443 13.06 -5.48 -4.06
CA SER A 443 14.44 -5.62 -3.58
C SER A 443 15.40 -4.52 -4.09
N GLY A 444 15.14 -3.25 -3.74
CA GLY A 444 15.99 -2.09 -4.01
C GLY A 444 16.43 -1.42 -2.70
N TRP A 445 17.74 -1.33 -2.47
CA TRP A 445 18.30 -0.89 -1.18
C TRP A 445 18.39 0.62 -1.02
N GLY A 446 18.24 1.41 -2.09
CA GLY A 446 18.45 2.86 -2.03
C GLY A 446 17.46 3.60 -1.15
N HIS A 447 16.17 3.26 -1.22
CA HIS A 447 15.13 3.92 -0.40
C HIS A 447 14.45 2.97 0.61
N LEU A 448 14.48 1.65 0.41
CA LEU A 448 13.88 0.69 1.35
C LEU A 448 14.86 0.14 2.40
N GLY A 449 16.16 0.45 2.32
CA GLY A 449 17.15 -0.01 3.30
C GLY A 449 16.75 0.23 4.78
N PRO A 450 16.35 1.46 5.17
CA PRO A 450 15.88 1.72 6.53
C PRO A 450 14.62 0.92 6.90
N ALA A 451 13.69 0.75 5.96
CA ALA A 451 12.46 -0.01 6.17
C ALA A 451 12.73 -1.51 6.35
N PHE A 452 13.65 -2.10 5.58
CA PHE A 452 14.07 -3.49 5.74
C PHE A 452 14.76 -3.73 7.09
N TYR A 453 15.64 -2.81 7.50
CA TYR A 453 16.28 -2.90 8.80
C TYR A 453 15.26 -2.80 9.94
N LEU A 454 14.32 -1.85 9.86
CA LEU A 454 13.26 -1.69 10.85
C LEU A 454 12.37 -2.94 10.92
N ALA A 455 11.90 -3.44 9.76
CA ALA A 455 11.07 -4.63 9.69
C ALA A 455 11.75 -5.83 10.37
N ALA A 456 13.04 -6.04 10.13
CA ALA A 456 13.78 -7.13 10.78
C ALA A 456 13.81 -7.02 12.31
N LYS A 457 13.94 -5.80 12.86
CA LYS A 457 13.90 -5.58 14.31
C LYS A 457 12.50 -5.78 14.88
N LEU A 458 11.48 -5.25 14.22
CA LEU A 458 10.08 -5.39 14.65
C LEU A 458 9.53 -6.81 14.46
N PHE A 459 10.10 -7.60 13.55
CA PHE A 459 9.76 -9.01 13.44
C PHE A 459 10.23 -9.83 14.65
N TRP A 460 11.33 -9.42 15.27
CA TRP A 460 11.83 -10.04 16.49
C TRP A 460 11.07 -9.53 17.71
N ASP A 461 10.95 -8.21 17.86
CA ASP A 461 10.21 -7.55 18.93
C ASP A 461 9.32 -6.44 18.35
N PRO A 462 8.02 -6.71 18.11
CA PRO A 462 7.11 -5.74 17.51
C PRO A 462 6.78 -4.58 18.46
N MET A 463 7.11 -4.67 19.75
CA MET A 463 6.92 -3.58 20.71
C MET A 463 8.18 -2.72 20.88
N ALA A 464 9.26 -3.02 20.15
CA ALA A 464 10.49 -2.25 20.22
C ALA A 464 10.27 -0.81 19.75
N ASN A 465 11.07 0.12 20.29
CA ASN A 465 10.96 1.54 19.97
C ASN A 465 11.49 1.82 18.55
N SER A 466 10.60 1.89 17.56
CA SER A 466 10.91 2.15 16.15
C SER A 466 11.73 3.42 15.93
N ALA A 467 11.41 4.50 16.65
CA ALA A 467 12.15 5.76 16.52
C ALA A 467 13.60 5.63 17.02
N ALA A 468 13.83 4.87 18.10
CA ALA A 468 15.17 4.60 18.59
C ALA A 468 15.97 3.72 17.63
N ILE A 469 15.33 2.71 17.03
CA ILE A 469 15.93 1.82 16.03
C ILE A 469 16.38 2.62 14.79
N LEU A 470 15.49 3.44 14.23
CA LEU A 470 15.81 4.26 13.05
C LEU A 470 16.88 5.32 13.36
N ARG A 471 16.83 5.95 14.53
CA ARG A 471 17.87 6.89 14.96
C ARG A 471 19.24 6.20 15.06
N ASP A 472 19.31 4.98 15.59
CA ASP A 472 20.55 4.21 15.60
C ASP A 472 21.02 3.88 14.18
N TYR A 473 20.09 3.44 13.32
CA TYR A 473 20.37 3.17 11.91
C TYR A 473 21.02 4.37 11.22
N TYR A 474 20.40 5.56 11.27
CA TYR A 474 20.94 6.74 10.59
C TYR A 474 22.28 7.18 11.18
N ARG A 475 22.42 7.13 12.52
CA ARG A 475 23.67 7.47 13.21
C ARG A 475 24.82 6.56 12.77
N VAL A 476 24.59 5.25 12.71
CA VAL A 476 25.61 4.28 12.31
C VAL A 476 25.90 4.37 10.81
N ALA A 477 24.86 4.50 9.98
CA ALA A 477 24.98 4.49 8.54
C ALA A 477 25.70 5.74 8.00
N TYR A 478 25.38 6.91 8.55
CA TYR A 478 25.73 8.21 7.97
C TYR A 478 26.51 9.13 8.91
N GLY A 479 26.81 8.73 10.15
CA GLY A 479 27.66 9.50 11.06
C GLY A 479 27.17 10.94 11.26
N SER A 480 28.01 11.91 10.93
CA SER A 480 27.72 13.35 11.02
C SER A 480 26.54 13.81 10.15
N ALA A 481 26.26 13.13 9.03
CA ALA A 481 25.12 13.42 8.17
C ALA A 481 23.82 12.75 8.61
N ALA A 482 23.82 12.00 9.72
CA ALA A 482 22.66 11.22 10.18
C ALA A 482 21.36 12.01 10.28
N THR A 483 21.39 13.19 10.90
CA THR A 483 20.20 14.04 11.05
C THR A 483 19.66 14.50 9.70
N THR A 484 20.55 14.85 8.76
CA THR A 484 20.18 15.31 7.41
C THR A 484 19.55 14.19 6.60
N VAL A 485 20.14 12.99 6.61
CA VAL A 485 19.59 11.83 5.91
C VAL A 485 18.30 11.36 6.56
N GLN A 486 18.18 11.41 7.88
CA GLN A 486 16.92 11.11 8.57
C GLN A 486 15.80 12.06 8.11
N ARG A 487 16.09 13.36 7.97
CA ARG A 487 15.11 14.33 7.44
C ARG A 487 14.68 14.02 6.01
N TYR A 488 15.59 13.54 5.16
CA TYR A 488 15.25 13.10 3.80
C TYR A 488 14.17 12.01 3.81
N PHE A 489 14.37 10.95 4.59
CA PHE A 489 13.40 9.86 4.69
C PHE A 489 12.09 10.30 5.37
N GLN A 490 12.16 11.13 6.41
CA GLN A 490 10.97 11.68 7.07
C GLN A 490 10.13 12.57 6.14
N LEU A 491 10.78 13.33 5.24
CA LEU A 491 10.09 14.12 4.24
C LEU A 491 9.37 13.24 3.22
N LEU A 492 10.00 12.15 2.76
CA LEU A 492 9.34 11.16 1.91
C LEU A 492 8.10 10.56 2.60
N GLU A 493 8.24 10.11 3.85
CA GLU A 493 7.14 9.50 4.63
C GLU A 493 5.99 10.48 4.86
N THR A 494 6.29 11.71 5.25
CA THR A 494 5.28 12.76 5.47
C THR A 494 4.56 13.10 4.18
N THR A 495 5.30 13.17 3.07
CA THR A 495 4.75 13.49 1.76
C THR A 495 3.81 12.39 1.27
N MET A 496 4.18 11.11 1.43
CA MET A 496 3.31 9.99 1.07
C MET A 496 2.05 9.95 1.93
N ALA A 497 2.18 10.16 3.23
CA ALA A 497 1.05 10.14 4.15
C ALA A 497 0.05 11.29 3.96
N THR A 498 0.53 12.45 3.49
CA THR A 498 -0.32 13.63 3.25
C THR A 498 -0.76 13.76 1.80
N ALA A 499 -0.36 12.82 0.94
CA ALA A 499 -0.77 12.82 -0.45
C ALA A 499 -2.30 12.64 -0.54
N PRO A 500 -2.99 13.50 -1.32
CA PRO A 500 -4.46 13.48 -1.40
C PRO A 500 -5.01 12.25 -2.16
N TYR A 501 -4.14 11.48 -2.81
CA TYR A 501 -4.52 10.41 -3.73
C TYR A 501 -3.82 9.10 -3.36
N THR A 502 -4.55 8.00 -3.48
CA THR A 502 -4.08 6.66 -3.19
C THR A 502 -4.33 5.81 -4.42
N ALA A 503 -3.27 5.57 -5.20
CA ALA A 503 -3.28 4.65 -6.34
C ALA A 503 -2.04 3.76 -6.25
N GLY A 504 -2.23 2.48 -6.53
CA GLY A 504 -1.22 1.44 -6.50
C GLY A 504 -0.21 1.51 -7.65
N SER A 505 -0.26 2.49 -8.56
CA SER A 505 0.68 2.66 -9.68
C SER A 505 1.54 3.94 -9.60
N MET A 506 2.52 4.06 -10.50
CA MET A 506 3.40 5.23 -10.58
C MET A 506 2.73 6.52 -11.09
N VAL A 507 1.51 6.44 -11.65
CA VAL A 507 0.85 7.55 -12.37
C VAL A 507 0.64 8.78 -11.48
N GLU A 508 0.37 8.60 -10.19
CA GLU A 508 0.10 9.68 -9.21
C GLU A 508 1.33 10.08 -8.37
N PHE A 509 2.52 9.56 -8.69
CA PHE A 509 3.74 9.99 -8.02
C PHE A 509 4.12 11.46 -8.31
N PRO A 510 3.94 12.02 -9.52
CA PRO A 510 4.26 13.43 -9.77
C PRO A 510 3.53 14.42 -8.85
N GLU A 511 2.32 14.07 -8.44
CA GLU A 511 1.44 14.83 -7.53
C GLU A 511 1.82 14.61 -6.08
N SER A 512 2.25 13.39 -5.74
CA SER A 512 2.77 13.07 -4.42
C SER A 512 4.12 13.73 -4.18
N LEU A 513 5.02 13.73 -5.18
CA LEU A 513 6.38 14.26 -5.12
C LEU A 513 6.56 15.46 -6.06
N PRO A 514 5.89 16.61 -5.83
CA PRO A 514 5.99 17.77 -6.72
C PRO A 514 7.42 18.32 -6.78
N ASP A 515 7.74 19.11 -7.82
CA ASP A 515 9.09 19.65 -8.05
C ASP A 515 9.69 20.33 -6.80
N ARG A 516 8.86 21.06 -6.04
CA ARG A 516 9.28 21.69 -4.77
C ARG A 516 9.81 20.68 -3.74
N VAL A 517 9.15 19.52 -3.60
CA VAL A 517 9.54 18.48 -2.64
C VAL A 517 10.79 17.76 -3.15
N MET A 518 10.85 17.46 -4.45
CA MET A 518 12.04 16.84 -5.05
C MET A 518 13.27 17.75 -4.90
N ALA A 519 13.13 19.07 -5.08
CA ALA A 519 14.22 20.02 -4.86
C ALA A 519 14.67 20.08 -3.38
N GLU A 520 13.74 20.00 -2.43
CA GLU A 520 14.07 19.94 -1.00
C GLU A 520 14.82 18.64 -0.64
N LEU A 521 14.34 17.50 -1.16
CA LEU A 521 15.00 16.20 -1.01
C LEU A 521 16.43 16.23 -1.59
N ARG A 522 16.62 16.78 -2.80
CA ARG A 522 17.95 16.97 -3.41
C ARG A 522 18.87 17.82 -2.53
N SER A 523 18.36 18.94 -1.99
CA SER A 523 19.13 19.81 -1.10
C SER A 523 19.60 19.09 0.18
N LEU A 524 18.77 18.21 0.74
CA LEU A 524 19.16 17.38 1.88
C LEU A 524 20.28 16.39 1.52
N LEU A 525 20.21 15.75 0.34
CA LEU A 525 21.27 14.86 -0.14
C LEU A 525 22.58 15.61 -0.40
N ASP A 526 22.53 16.79 -1.04
CA ASP A 526 23.71 17.63 -1.30
C ASP A 526 24.39 18.06 0.00
N HIS A 527 23.59 18.47 0.99
CA HIS A 527 24.10 18.84 2.30
C HIS A 527 24.72 17.65 3.04
N ALA A 528 24.07 16.47 2.99
CA ALA A 528 24.62 15.25 3.56
C ALA A 528 25.94 14.85 2.88
N ALA A 529 26.00 14.88 1.54
CA ALA A 529 27.22 14.58 0.79
C ALA A 529 28.35 15.53 1.15
N SER A 530 28.08 16.84 1.18
CA SER A 530 29.06 17.87 1.56
C SER A 530 29.61 17.65 2.99
N THR A 531 28.73 17.29 3.92
CA THR A 531 29.11 16.98 5.31
C THR A 531 30.03 15.77 5.38
N LEU A 532 29.70 14.69 4.67
CA LEU A 532 30.50 13.46 4.65
C LEU A 532 31.86 13.64 3.98
N THR A 533 31.92 14.47 2.92
CA THR A 533 33.18 14.84 2.27
C THR A 533 34.08 15.63 3.23
N ALA A 534 33.52 16.61 3.96
CA ALA A 534 34.27 17.39 4.94
C ALA A 534 34.85 16.52 6.07
N ASP A 535 34.12 15.49 6.49
CA ASP A 535 34.53 14.58 7.56
C ASP A 535 35.38 13.39 7.09
N GLY A 536 35.61 13.26 5.78
CA GLY A 536 36.41 12.17 5.20
C GLY A 536 35.81 10.77 5.35
N ASN A 537 34.50 10.65 5.63
CA ASN A 537 33.86 9.36 5.89
C ASN A 537 33.40 8.67 4.59
N THR A 538 34.35 8.08 3.88
CA THR A 538 34.11 7.42 2.57
C THR A 538 33.09 6.29 2.65
N ALA A 539 33.05 5.52 3.74
CA ALA A 539 32.09 4.42 3.87
C ALA A 539 30.64 4.92 3.97
N ALA A 540 30.41 5.99 4.74
CA ALA A 540 29.10 6.64 4.79
C ALA A 540 28.73 7.31 3.46
N ALA A 541 29.70 7.94 2.79
CA ALA A 541 29.49 8.54 1.46
C ALA A 541 29.07 7.48 0.43
N ASN A 542 29.69 6.29 0.44
CA ASN A 542 29.32 5.18 -0.46
C ASN A 542 27.89 4.68 -0.20
N ARG A 543 27.44 4.64 1.06
CA ARG A 543 26.02 4.31 1.38
C ARG A 543 25.08 5.39 0.89
N LEU A 544 25.43 6.66 1.09
CA LEU A 544 24.63 7.80 0.61
C LEU A 544 24.50 7.78 -0.91
N ALA A 545 25.56 7.42 -1.64
CA ALA A 545 25.56 7.36 -3.10
C ALA A 545 24.53 6.37 -3.67
N VAL A 546 24.16 5.30 -2.94
CA VAL A 546 23.08 4.39 -3.35
C VAL A 546 21.72 5.09 -3.25
N VAL A 547 21.49 5.88 -2.19
CA VAL A 547 20.27 6.70 -2.03
C VAL A 547 20.21 7.78 -3.13
N ASP A 548 21.34 8.41 -3.40
CA ASP A 548 21.53 9.49 -4.37
C ASP A 548 21.16 9.06 -5.80
N ARG A 549 21.68 7.93 -6.28
CA ARG A 549 21.36 7.41 -7.62
C ARG A 549 19.88 7.06 -7.79
N VAL A 550 19.27 6.48 -6.77
CA VAL A 550 17.83 6.16 -6.78
C VAL A 550 16.99 7.43 -6.75
N HIS A 551 17.44 8.47 -6.04
CA HIS A 551 16.82 9.80 -6.09
C HIS A 551 16.88 10.40 -7.50
N ASP A 552 18.04 10.38 -8.14
CA ASP A 552 18.23 10.94 -9.49
C ASP A 552 17.39 10.19 -10.53
N PHE A 553 17.39 8.84 -10.49
CA PHE A 553 16.48 8.01 -11.29
C PHE A 553 15.01 8.41 -11.08
N GLY A 554 14.61 8.58 -9.81
CA GLY A 554 13.28 9.04 -9.44
C GLY A 554 12.93 10.39 -10.03
N ALA A 555 13.79 11.40 -9.84
CA ALA A 555 13.58 12.75 -10.33
C ALA A 555 13.44 12.80 -11.86
N THR A 556 14.31 12.08 -12.58
CA THR A 556 14.27 11.99 -14.04
C THR A 556 13.01 11.27 -14.53
N THR A 557 12.61 10.18 -13.86
CA THR A 557 11.39 9.45 -14.22
C THR A 557 10.14 10.30 -14.00
N LEU A 558 10.08 11.05 -12.89
CA LEU A 558 8.97 11.99 -12.64
C LEU A 558 8.92 13.13 -13.66
N LYS A 559 10.08 13.63 -14.10
CA LYS A 559 10.17 14.61 -15.19
C LYS A 559 9.59 14.04 -16.50
N SER A 560 9.93 12.80 -16.85
CA SER A 560 9.37 12.12 -18.03
C SER A 560 7.85 11.94 -17.90
N LEU A 561 7.36 11.47 -16.75
CA LEU A 561 5.93 11.32 -16.46
C LEU A 561 5.16 12.65 -16.59
N ARG A 562 5.68 13.75 -16.01
CA ARG A 562 5.06 15.08 -16.11
C ARG A 562 4.95 15.54 -17.56
N ALA A 563 6.05 15.42 -18.31
CA ALA A 563 6.09 15.78 -19.73
C ALA A 563 5.12 14.93 -20.56
N HIS A 564 5.08 13.62 -20.31
CA HIS A 564 4.13 12.72 -20.97
C HIS A 564 2.68 13.10 -20.67
N LYS A 565 2.32 13.35 -19.40
CA LYS A 565 0.96 13.76 -19.00
C LYS A 565 0.50 15.01 -19.75
N VAL A 566 1.37 16.02 -19.94
CA VAL A 566 1.00 17.27 -20.61
C VAL A 566 1.14 17.23 -22.14
N GLY A 567 1.59 16.11 -22.72
CA GLY A 567 1.78 15.96 -24.16
C GLY A 567 3.09 16.55 -24.70
N ASP A 568 4.07 16.86 -23.84
CA ASP A 568 5.42 17.24 -24.27
C ASP A 568 6.26 15.97 -24.53
N THR A 569 5.99 15.33 -25.66
CA THR A 569 6.64 14.06 -26.03
C THR A 569 8.16 14.21 -26.18
N ALA A 570 8.64 15.35 -26.66
CA ALA A 570 10.08 15.57 -26.83
C ALA A 570 10.80 15.57 -25.46
N ALA A 571 10.30 16.33 -24.48
CA ALA A 571 10.86 16.32 -23.14
C ALA A 571 10.68 14.98 -22.42
N ALA A 572 9.56 14.28 -22.68
CA ALA A 572 9.30 12.95 -22.14
C ALA A 572 10.32 11.92 -22.62
N VAL A 573 10.63 11.89 -23.93
CA VAL A 573 11.62 11.00 -24.54
C VAL A 573 13.01 11.27 -24.00
N VAL A 574 13.45 12.54 -23.98
CA VAL A 574 14.77 12.92 -23.47
C VAL A 574 14.96 12.44 -22.03
N SER A 575 13.95 12.69 -21.19
CA SER A 575 14.01 12.28 -19.78
C SER A 575 13.90 10.76 -19.61
N LEU A 576 13.13 10.07 -20.45
CA LEU A 576 13.00 8.60 -20.39
C LEU A 576 14.30 7.89 -20.77
N VAL A 577 15.02 8.37 -21.79
CA VAL A 577 16.33 7.82 -22.18
C VAL A 577 17.32 7.92 -21.01
N GLU A 578 17.38 9.09 -20.37
CA GLU A 578 18.20 9.31 -19.18
C GLU A 578 17.75 8.40 -18.02
N ALA A 579 16.45 8.28 -17.75
CA ALA A 579 15.93 7.42 -16.69
C ALA A 579 16.26 5.93 -16.93
N ARG A 580 16.20 5.45 -18.17
CA ARG A 580 16.61 4.08 -18.55
C ARG A 580 18.10 3.85 -18.28
N ALA A 581 18.96 4.81 -18.64
CA ALA A 581 20.39 4.74 -18.38
C ALA A 581 20.71 4.74 -16.87
N GLN A 582 20.05 5.62 -16.10
CA GLN A 582 20.18 5.68 -14.65
C GLN A 582 19.69 4.39 -13.99
N PHE A 583 18.58 3.81 -14.46
CA PHE A 583 18.10 2.51 -14.00
C PHE A 583 19.14 1.41 -14.25
N ASP A 584 19.68 1.35 -15.47
CA ASP A 584 20.66 0.35 -15.87
C ASP A 584 21.95 0.41 -15.05
N ALA A 585 22.41 1.62 -14.71
CA ALA A 585 23.55 1.79 -13.81
C ALA A 585 23.23 1.37 -12.37
N THR A 586 22.04 1.72 -11.87
CA THR A 586 21.70 1.54 -10.44
C THR A 586 21.33 0.09 -10.08
N GLN A 587 20.87 -0.70 -11.05
CA GLN A 587 20.47 -2.10 -10.84
C GLN A 587 21.64 -3.10 -10.78
N VAL A 588 22.86 -2.68 -11.18
CA VAL A 588 24.03 -3.57 -11.30
C VAL A 588 25.11 -3.33 -10.24
N GLU A 589 24.81 -2.59 -9.18
CA GLU A 589 25.75 -2.32 -8.09
C GLU A 589 25.45 -3.19 -6.85
N SER A 590 26.40 -3.27 -5.92
CA SER A 590 26.21 -3.97 -4.64
C SER A 590 26.31 -2.99 -3.46
N PRO A 591 25.25 -2.84 -2.65
CA PRO A 591 23.93 -3.45 -2.83
C PRO A 591 23.17 -2.82 -4.00
N ALA A 592 22.29 -3.58 -4.66
CA ALA A 592 21.50 -3.08 -5.78
C ALA A 592 20.57 -1.95 -5.32
N GLY A 593 20.73 -0.74 -5.87
CA GLY A 593 19.90 0.40 -5.50
C GLY A 593 18.44 0.24 -5.96
N LEU A 594 18.26 -0.32 -7.16
CA LEU A 594 16.97 -0.66 -7.76
C LEU A 594 16.86 -2.17 -8.01
N ARG A 595 15.65 -2.71 -7.89
CA ARG A 595 15.37 -4.12 -8.18
C ARG A 595 15.44 -4.36 -9.70
N PRO A 596 16.30 -5.24 -10.23
CA PRO A 596 16.41 -5.43 -11.69
C PRO A 596 15.08 -5.76 -12.41
N ALA A 597 14.25 -6.60 -11.80
CA ALA A 597 12.95 -6.98 -12.36
C ALA A 597 11.95 -5.80 -12.47
N SER A 598 12.12 -4.72 -11.69
CA SER A 598 11.21 -3.56 -11.74
C SER A 598 11.38 -2.70 -13.00
N LYS A 599 12.40 -2.94 -13.84
CA LYS A 599 12.51 -2.31 -15.17
C LYS A 599 11.28 -2.60 -16.02
N THR A 600 10.70 -3.79 -15.86
CA THR A 600 9.46 -4.16 -16.56
C THR A 600 8.29 -3.22 -16.25
N TYR A 601 8.24 -2.64 -15.04
CA TYR A 601 7.23 -1.65 -14.66
C TYR A 601 7.51 -0.28 -15.27
N LEU A 602 8.77 0.16 -15.32
CA LEU A 602 9.15 1.39 -16.04
C LEU A 602 8.69 1.32 -17.50
N GLU A 603 8.95 0.19 -18.15
CA GLU A 603 8.58 0.00 -19.55
C GLU A 603 7.07 -0.15 -19.74
N ARG A 604 6.39 -0.90 -18.86
CA ARG A 604 4.95 -1.16 -18.97
C ARG A 604 4.11 0.10 -18.76
N PHE A 605 4.43 0.92 -17.76
CA PHE A 605 3.58 2.03 -17.34
C PHE A 605 4.03 3.40 -17.86
N LEU A 606 5.18 3.49 -18.54
CA LEU A 606 5.67 4.74 -19.12
C LEU A 606 6.37 4.52 -20.46
N GLY A 607 7.39 3.65 -20.47
CA GLY A 607 8.34 3.56 -21.58
C GLY A 607 7.67 3.27 -22.94
N ARG A 608 6.82 2.25 -23.00
CA ARG A 608 6.11 1.87 -24.22
C ARG A 608 5.17 2.97 -24.71
N ALA A 609 4.48 3.66 -23.81
CA ALA A 609 3.55 4.73 -24.19
C ALA A 609 4.28 5.93 -24.79
N VAL A 610 5.37 6.37 -24.16
CA VAL A 610 6.21 7.45 -24.66
C VAL A 610 6.82 7.11 -26.02
N ASP A 611 7.38 5.90 -26.18
CA ASP A 611 8.00 5.47 -27.44
C ASP A 611 6.98 5.39 -28.59
N GLN A 612 5.78 4.86 -28.33
CA GLN A 612 4.72 4.73 -29.35
C GLN A 612 4.15 6.09 -29.78
N ILE A 613 3.96 7.03 -28.85
CA ILE A 613 3.54 8.39 -29.19
C ILE A 613 4.63 9.11 -29.98
N ALA A 614 5.89 8.97 -29.58
CA ALA A 614 7.01 9.55 -30.33
C ALA A 614 7.09 9.01 -31.76
N ALA A 615 6.89 7.70 -31.95
CA ALA A 615 6.81 7.08 -33.27
C ALA A 615 5.64 7.62 -34.10
N ALA A 616 4.47 7.82 -33.48
CA ALA A 616 3.31 8.41 -34.17
C ALA A 616 3.57 9.85 -34.61
N LEU A 617 4.19 10.68 -33.76
CA LEU A 617 4.56 12.05 -34.12
C LEU A 617 5.64 12.10 -35.21
N ALA A 618 6.58 11.17 -35.20
CA ALA A 618 7.58 11.05 -36.27
C ALA A 618 6.94 10.64 -37.61
N ALA A 619 5.93 9.78 -37.58
CA ALA A 619 5.23 9.31 -38.77
C ALA A 619 4.25 10.33 -39.37
N TYR A 620 3.54 11.08 -38.52
CA TYR A 620 2.41 11.93 -38.93
C TYR A 620 2.66 13.43 -38.73
N GLY A 621 3.79 13.82 -38.13
CA GLY A 621 4.09 15.21 -37.80
C GLY A 621 3.49 15.66 -36.46
N PRO A 622 3.61 16.96 -36.14
CA PRO A 622 3.11 17.50 -34.87
C PRO A 622 1.57 17.47 -34.81
N PRO A 623 0.99 17.51 -33.60
CA PRO A 623 -0.46 17.61 -33.43
C PRO A 623 -1.05 18.81 -34.18
N VAL A 624 -2.13 18.57 -34.91
CA VAL A 624 -2.93 19.64 -35.54
C VAL A 624 -3.92 20.24 -34.55
N VAL A 625 -4.37 19.45 -33.56
CA VAL A 625 -5.22 19.90 -32.45
C VAL A 625 -4.76 19.19 -31.17
N THR A 626 -4.67 19.94 -30.08
CA THR A 626 -4.46 19.41 -28.73
C THR A 626 -5.77 19.50 -27.96
N ALA A 627 -6.25 18.39 -27.40
CA ALA A 627 -7.48 18.39 -26.62
C ALA A 627 -7.29 19.16 -25.30
N PRO A 628 -8.35 19.77 -24.75
CA PRO A 628 -8.28 20.40 -23.44
C PRO A 628 -7.95 19.37 -22.35
N ARG A 629 -7.31 19.82 -21.27
CA ARG A 629 -7.02 19.00 -20.09
C ARG A 629 -8.29 18.53 -19.36
N HIS A 630 -9.29 19.41 -19.28
CA HIS A 630 -10.54 19.13 -18.60
C HIS A 630 -11.60 18.72 -19.61
N TRP A 631 -12.19 17.54 -19.38
CA TRP A 631 -13.27 16.98 -20.17
C TRP A 631 -14.52 16.90 -19.32
N GLU A 632 -15.64 16.66 -19.97
CA GLU A 632 -16.89 16.30 -19.32
C GLU A 632 -16.91 14.78 -19.10
N LEU A 633 -17.39 14.34 -17.93
CA LEU A 633 -17.49 12.95 -17.51
C LEU A 633 -18.92 12.61 -17.12
N LEU A 634 -19.38 11.45 -17.56
CA LEU A 634 -20.64 10.85 -17.14
C LEU A 634 -20.40 9.38 -16.78
N VAL A 635 -20.57 9.04 -15.51
CA VAL A 635 -20.39 7.65 -15.03
C VAL A 635 -21.58 6.80 -15.50
N ASP A 636 -21.31 5.71 -16.24
CA ASP A 636 -22.34 4.77 -16.69
C ASP A 636 -22.61 3.73 -15.59
N THR A 637 -23.45 4.13 -14.64
CA THR A 637 -23.81 3.30 -13.48
C THR A 637 -24.58 2.02 -13.84
N GLY A 638 -25.22 1.98 -15.02
CA GLY A 638 -25.95 0.81 -15.52
C GLY A 638 -25.11 -0.13 -16.38
N GLY A 639 -23.89 0.28 -16.74
CA GLY A 639 -23.00 -0.50 -17.61
C GLY A 639 -23.60 -0.82 -18.98
N THR A 640 -24.56 0.01 -19.42
CA THR A 640 -25.37 -0.25 -20.61
C THR A 640 -24.60 -0.02 -21.90
N GLY A 641 -23.55 0.80 -21.86
CA GLY A 641 -22.81 1.22 -23.05
C GLY A 641 -23.67 2.06 -24.01
N VAL A 642 -24.83 2.53 -23.56
CA VAL A 642 -25.72 3.43 -24.31
C VAL A 642 -25.50 4.84 -23.80
N LEU A 643 -25.22 5.77 -24.71
CA LEU A 643 -25.04 7.17 -24.37
C LEU A 643 -26.35 7.75 -23.81
N PRO A 644 -26.37 8.26 -22.57
CA PRO A 644 -27.57 8.87 -21.99
C PRO A 644 -27.98 10.13 -22.74
N THR A 645 -29.28 10.44 -22.72
CA THR A 645 -29.81 11.56 -23.49
C THR A 645 -29.20 12.91 -23.01
N PRO A 646 -28.86 13.80 -23.93
CA PRO A 646 -28.15 15.05 -23.65
C PRO A 646 -28.86 16.05 -22.73
N GLN A 647 -30.18 15.92 -22.61
CA GLN A 647 -31.01 16.77 -21.73
C GLN A 647 -30.88 16.41 -20.25
N ASP A 648 -30.20 15.33 -19.88
CA ASP A 648 -30.18 14.83 -18.51
C ASP A 648 -29.26 15.60 -17.54
N GLY A 649 -28.46 16.58 -17.99
CA GLY A 649 -27.77 17.53 -17.10
C GLY A 649 -26.66 16.98 -16.19
N ARG A 650 -26.17 15.74 -16.39
CA ARG A 650 -25.32 15.00 -15.42
C ARG A 650 -23.81 14.97 -15.71
N TRP A 651 -23.30 15.81 -16.61
CA TRP A 651 -21.87 15.78 -16.96
C TRP A 651 -21.03 16.55 -15.93
N ALA A 652 -20.15 15.86 -15.20
CA ALA A 652 -19.18 16.45 -14.29
C ALA A 652 -17.90 16.85 -15.04
N THR A 653 -17.07 17.73 -14.48
CA THR A 653 -15.74 17.98 -15.03
C THR A 653 -14.74 16.94 -14.50
N ILE A 654 -13.87 16.43 -15.38
CA ILE A 654 -12.78 15.51 -15.05
C ILE A 654 -11.47 16.00 -15.69
N ASP A 655 -10.35 15.82 -14.99
CA ASP A 655 -9.01 16.07 -15.49
C ASP A 655 -8.46 14.78 -16.10
N THR A 656 -8.20 14.77 -17.42
CA THR A 656 -7.69 13.58 -18.10
C THR A 656 -6.23 13.29 -17.79
N HIS A 657 -5.54 14.12 -17.00
CA HIS A 657 -4.14 13.86 -16.61
C HIS A 657 -4.03 13.01 -15.34
N HIS A 658 -5.16 12.73 -14.68
CA HIS A 658 -5.23 12.04 -13.39
C HIS A 658 -6.09 10.79 -13.47
N THR A 659 -5.77 9.83 -12.62
CA THR A 659 -6.56 8.62 -12.43
C THR A 659 -7.94 8.93 -11.84
N TRP A 660 -8.86 7.98 -11.98
CA TRP A 660 -10.14 8.02 -11.26
C TRP A 660 -9.98 8.10 -9.75
N SER A 661 -9.03 7.35 -9.14
CA SER A 661 -8.77 7.45 -7.70
C SER A 661 -8.41 8.85 -7.24
N ALA A 662 -7.56 9.55 -8.00
CA ALA A 662 -7.17 10.91 -7.67
C ALA A 662 -8.34 11.91 -7.74
N GLN A 663 -9.45 11.50 -8.36
CA GLN A 663 -10.62 12.35 -8.60
C GLN A 663 -11.86 11.86 -7.85
N GLY A 664 -11.66 11.03 -6.81
CA GLY A 664 -12.74 10.55 -5.93
C GLY A 664 -13.50 9.33 -6.46
N LEU A 665 -13.03 8.70 -7.54
CA LEU A 665 -13.65 7.56 -8.21
C LEU A 665 -12.87 6.26 -7.98
N ARG A 666 -12.15 6.13 -6.85
CA ARG A 666 -11.27 4.98 -6.52
C ARG A 666 -11.96 3.62 -6.60
N TYR A 667 -13.22 3.57 -6.23
CA TYR A 667 -14.04 2.35 -6.17
C TYR A 667 -15.00 2.24 -7.36
N LEU A 668 -14.84 3.09 -8.38
CA LEU A 668 -15.64 2.97 -9.59
C LEU A 668 -15.10 1.79 -10.43
N LYS A 669 -15.85 0.68 -10.43
CA LYS A 669 -15.70 -0.44 -11.36
C LYS A 669 -16.84 -0.40 -12.37
N GLY A 670 -16.51 -0.27 -13.65
CA GLY A 670 -17.50 -0.14 -14.71
C GLY A 670 -17.01 0.68 -15.88
N GLN A 671 -17.83 1.62 -16.34
CA GLN A 671 -17.52 2.44 -17.50
C GLN A 671 -17.89 3.89 -17.25
N ALA A 672 -17.20 4.80 -17.93
CA ALA A 672 -17.56 6.21 -17.94
C ALA A 672 -17.42 6.81 -19.33
N TRP A 673 -18.37 7.66 -19.66
CA TRP A 673 -18.37 8.48 -20.85
C TRP A 673 -17.59 9.76 -20.62
N TYR A 674 -16.80 10.11 -21.61
CA TYR A 674 -15.98 11.30 -21.69
C TYR A 674 -16.42 12.11 -22.90
N ARG A 675 -16.56 13.42 -22.74
CA ARG A 675 -16.93 14.33 -23.83
C ARG A 675 -16.03 15.55 -23.84
N CYS A 676 -15.58 15.94 -25.03
CA CYS A 676 -14.98 17.25 -25.23
C CYS A 676 -15.36 17.83 -26.59
N MET A 677 -15.24 19.15 -26.70
CA MET A 677 -15.43 19.89 -27.95
C MET A 677 -14.08 20.38 -28.46
N LEU A 678 -13.79 20.09 -29.73
CA LEU A 678 -12.60 20.56 -30.43
C LEU A 678 -13.00 21.58 -31.51
N PRO A 679 -12.13 22.55 -31.84
CA PRO A 679 -12.42 23.52 -32.89
C PRO A 679 -12.55 22.87 -34.27
N ALA A 680 -13.21 23.58 -35.19
CA ALA A 680 -13.14 23.26 -36.60
C ALA A 680 -11.69 23.50 -37.07
N THR A 681 -10.98 22.46 -37.47
CA THR A 681 -9.57 22.60 -37.88
C THR A 681 -9.37 21.96 -39.25
N PRO A 682 -8.93 22.72 -40.26
CA PRO A 682 -8.49 22.18 -41.54
C PRO A 682 -7.32 21.22 -41.32
N VAL A 683 -7.43 20.02 -41.89
CA VAL A 683 -6.36 19.00 -41.85
C VAL A 683 -5.97 18.63 -43.27
N SER A 684 -4.67 18.56 -43.55
CA SER A 684 -4.13 18.25 -44.88
C SER A 684 -4.04 16.75 -45.17
N GLY A 685 -4.51 15.91 -44.26
CA GLY A 685 -4.47 14.46 -44.31
C GLY A 685 -5.61 13.85 -43.49
N ARG A 686 -5.65 12.53 -43.36
CA ARG A 686 -6.74 11.85 -42.64
C ARG A 686 -6.62 12.05 -41.12
N PRO A 687 -7.60 12.65 -40.44
CA PRO A 687 -7.50 12.97 -39.02
C PRO A 687 -7.55 11.71 -38.14
N ARG A 688 -6.69 11.66 -37.11
CA ARG A 688 -6.59 10.56 -36.15
C ARG A 688 -6.55 11.07 -34.72
N LEU A 689 -7.34 10.49 -33.83
CA LEU A 689 -7.24 10.72 -32.39
C LEU A 689 -6.20 9.80 -31.79
N ILE A 690 -5.28 10.33 -30.99
CA ILE A 690 -4.42 9.55 -30.10
C ILE A 690 -4.85 9.84 -28.66
N LEU A 691 -5.33 8.80 -27.98
CA LEU A 691 -5.42 8.78 -26.51
C LEU A 691 -4.07 8.30 -25.97
N PRO A 692 -3.37 9.09 -25.13
CA PRO A 692 -1.97 8.83 -24.79
C PRO A 692 -1.78 7.60 -23.90
N SER A 693 -2.77 7.32 -23.06
CA SER A 693 -2.84 6.14 -22.20
C SER A 693 -4.28 6.01 -21.71
N VAL A 694 -4.82 4.80 -21.76
CA VAL A 694 -6.14 4.45 -21.24
C VAL A 694 -5.97 3.27 -20.30
N ASP A 695 -6.75 3.25 -19.23
CA ASP A 695 -6.61 2.23 -18.19
C ASP A 695 -6.88 0.80 -18.67
N GLU A 696 -7.89 0.60 -19.53
CA GLU A 696 -8.15 -0.70 -20.17
C GLU A 696 -8.42 -0.58 -21.67
N VAL A 697 -9.60 -0.05 -22.03
CA VAL A 697 -10.05 0.06 -23.43
C VAL A 697 -10.89 1.32 -23.58
N ALA A 698 -10.71 2.02 -24.71
CA ALA A 698 -11.61 3.08 -25.13
C ALA A 698 -12.43 2.70 -26.37
N THR A 699 -13.65 3.23 -26.46
CA THR A 699 -14.43 3.28 -27.71
C THR A 699 -14.72 4.74 -28.04
N VAL A 700 -14.55 5.15 -29.29
CA VAL A 700 -14.56 6.57 -29.69
C VAL A 700 -15.60 6.85 -30.76
N TRP A 701 -16.24 8.02 -30.65
CA TRP A 701 -17.09 8.61 -31.67
C TRP A 701 -16.68 10.06 -31.92
N VAL A 702 -16.81 10.50 -33.17
CA VAL A 702 -16.67 11.91 -33.56
C VAL A 702 -17.93 12.36 -34.29
N ASN A 703 -18.57 13.42 -33.79
CA ASN A 703 -19.83 13.94 -34.34
C ASN A 703 -20.89 12.85 -34.57
N GLY A 704 -20.98 11.89 -33.64
CA GLY A 704 -21.92 10.76 -33.73
C GLY A 704 -21.49 9.60 -34.61
N VAL A 705 -20.38 9.69 -35.33
CA VAL A 705 -19.85 8.60 -36.16
C VAL A 705 -18.83 7.81 -35.34
N ALA A 706 -19.00 6.49 -35.28
CA ALA A 706 -18.04 5.60 -34.62
C ALA A 706 -16.68 5.68 -35.32
N ALA A 707 -15.63 5.90 -34.54
CA ALA A 707 -14.26 5.95 -35.00
C ALA A 707 -13.61 4.57 -34.80
N PRO A 708 -13.20 3.85 -35.87
CA PRO A 708 -12.58 2.56 -35.71
C PRO A 708 -11.18 2.70 -35.10
N LEU A 709 -10.85 1.76 -34.21
CA LEU A 709 -9.52 1.61 -33.63
C LEU A 709 -8.52 1.17 -34.73
N ILE A 710 -7.41 1.88 -34.83
CA ILE A 710 -6.34 1.62 -35.81
C ILE A 710 -5.23 0.80 -35.16
N THR A 711 -4.72 1.27 -34.03
CA THR A 711 -3.63 0.65 -33.26
C THR A 711 -3.78 0.95 -31.79
N GLY A 712 -3.26 0.07 -30.95
CA GLY A 712 -3.34 0.18 -29.49
C GLY A 712 -4.45 -0.72 -28.96
N SER A 713 -4.10 -1.62 -28.04
CA SER A 713 -5.06 -2.42 -27.30
C SER A 713 -4.37 -2.91 -26.03
N GLY A 714 -4.92 -2.57 -24.86
CA GLY A 714 -4.43 -3.02 -23.57
C GLY A 714 -4.00 -1.89 -22.64
N SER A 715 -4.06 -2.17 -21.34
CA SER A 715 -3.87 -1.20 -20.27
C SER A 715 -2.57 -0.39 -20.39
N PHE A 716 -2.72 0.93 -20.26
CA PHE A 716 -1.65 1.94 -20.28
C PHE A 716 -0.91 2.10 -21.60
N LEU A 717 -1.45 1.56 -22.70
CA LEU A 717 -0.92 1.81 -24.04
C LEU A 717 -1.68 2.95 -24.73
N PRO A 718 -1.02 3.72 -25.61
CA PRO A 718 -1.71 4.68 -26.45
C PRO A 718 -2.67 3.98 -27.41
N GLU A 719 -3.86 4.54 -27.59
CA GLU A 719 -4.85 4.06 -28.54
C GLU A 719 -5.09 5.10 -29.63
N SER A 720 -5.13 4.65 -30.88
CA SER A 720 -5.25 5.49 -32.08
C SER A 720 -6.53 5.17 -32.83
N PHE A 721 -7.34 6.18 -33.13
CA PHE A 721 -8.65 6.04 -33.78
C PHE A 721 -8.75 6.88 -35.05
N ASP A 722 -9.42 6.35 -36.07
CA ASP A 722 -9.66 7.05 -37.34
C ASP A 722 -10.88 7.96 -37.23
N LEU A 723 -10.67 9.28 -37.28
CA LEU A 723 -11.76 10.25 -37.22
C LEU A 723 -12.33 10.63 -38.59
N GLY A 724 -11.73 10.12 -39.68
CA GLY A 724 -11.98 10.63 -41.03
C GLY A 724 -13.44 10.58 -41.49
N ALA A 725 -14.24 9.64 -40.98
CA ALA A 725 -15.64 9.49 -41.37
C ALA A 725 -16.60 10.51 -40.71
N GLY A 726 -16.20 11.14 -39.60
CA GLY A 726 -17.05 12.09 -38.88
C GLY A 726 -16.41 13.46 -38.61
N TRP A 727 -15.12 13.64 -38.93
CA TRP A 727 -14.44 14.93 -38.71
C TRP A 727 -14.94 16.03 -39.64
N SER A 728 -15.28 17.18 -39.05
CA SER A 728 -15.67 18.40 -39.74
C SER A 728 -14.53 19.42 -39.73
N THR A 729 -14.24 20.01 -40.90
CA THR A 729 -13.28 21.11 -41.04
C THR A 729 -13.94 22.48 -40.93
N THR A 730 -15.28 22.54 -40.91
CA THR A 730 -16.07 23.78 -40.96
C THR A 730 -16.90 24.02 -39.71
N SER A 731 -17.12 22.99 -38.88
CA SER A 731 -17.85 23.07 -37.61
C SER A 731 -17.02 22.46 -36.47
N PRO A 732 -17.20 22.92 -35.21
CA PRO A 732 -16.60 22.27 -34.05
C PRO A 732 -16.91 20.79 -34.01
N ASN A 733 -15.95 19.99 -33.55
CA ASN A 733 -16.04 18.54 -33.47
C ASN A 733 -16.31 18.10 -32.04
N GLN A 734 -17.38 17.34 -31.83
CA GLN A 734 -17.62 16.65 -30.57
C GLN A 734 -16.87 15.32 -30.59
N ILE A 735 -16.01 15.11 -29.60
CA ILE A 735 -15.39 13.82 -29.34
C ILE A 735 -16.08 13.20 -28.14
N LEU A 736 -16.52 11.96 -28.30
CA LEU A 736 -17.12 11.15 -27.27
C LEU A 736 -16.31 9.88 -27.10
N VAL A 737 -15.97 9.53 -25.86
CA VAL A 737 -15.16 8.36 -25.54
C VAL A 737 -15.81 7.57 -24.41
N LEU A 738 -16.00 6.27 -24.58
CA LEU A 738 -16.39 5.35 -23.51
C LEU A 738 -15.14 4.64 -23.01
N VAL A 739 -14.78 4.82 -21.74
CA VAL A 739 -13.64 4.13 -21.11
C VAL A 739 -14.15 3.08 -20.16
N THR A 740 -13.53 1.89 -20.18
CA THR A 740 -13.85 0.79 -19.26
C THR A 740 -12.77 0.61 -18.18
N ASN A 741 -13.18 0.20 -16.98
CA ASN A 741 -12.35 -0.33 -15.90
C ASN A 741 -13.14 -1.49 -15.26
N ARG A 742 -12.90 -2.72 -15.72
CA ARG A 742 -13.65 -3.93 -15.34
C ARG A 742 -12.79 -5.05 -14.79
N VAL A 743 -11.48 -5.02 -15.01
CA VAL A 743 -10.54 -6.12 -14.72
C VAL A 743 -9.38 -5.64 -13.85
N LEU A 744 -8.85 -4.45 -14.10
CA LEU A 744 -7.69 -3.94 -13.36
C LEU A 744 -8.12 -3.33 -12.03
N ASP A 745 -8.10 -4.15 -10.97
CA ASP A 745 -8.65 -3.72 -9.69
C ASP A 745 -7.64 -3.04 -8.76
N GLU A 746 -6.54 -3.73 -8.50
CA GLU A 746 -5.61 -3.49 -7.39
C GLU A 746 -4.84 -2.16 -7.41
N LEU A 747 -4.78 -1.50 -8.56
CA LEU A 747 -4.03 -0.25 -8.70
C LEU A 747 -4.87 0.99 -8.39
N GLY A 748 -6.19 0.86 -8.26
CA GLY A 748 -7.09 2.02 -8.17
C GLY A 748 -6.85 3.02 -9.30
N THR A 749 -6.49 2.55 -10.49
CA THR A 749 -6.35 3.41 -11.67
C THR A 749 -7.73 3.54 -12.35
N GLY A 750 -7.78 3.98 -13.60
CA GLY A 750 -9.05 4.26 -14.28
C GLY A 750 -8.99 5.55 -15.09
N GLY A 751 -9.71 5.56 -16.21
CA GLY A 751 -9.83 6.74 -17.09
C GLY A 751 -8.75 6.86 -18.16
N ILE A 752 -8.64 8.08 -18.68
CA ILE A 752 -7.60 8.52 -19.63
C ILE A 752 -6.46 9.13 -18.80
N HIS A 753 -5.19 8.89 -19.18
CA HIS A 753 -4.01 9.44 -18.50
C HIS A 753 -3.12 10.24 -19.47
N GLY A 754 -3.44 11.53 -19.62
CA GLY A 754 -2.65 12.53 -20.34
C GLY A 754 -3.46 13.35 -21.33
N THR A 755 -2.74 14.17 -22.10
CA THR A 755 -3.30 15.01 -23.16
C THR A 755 -3.60 14.20 -24.43
N ALA A 756 -4.87 14.12 -24.84
CA ALA A 756 -5.25 13.59 -26.14
C ALA A 756 -4.90 14.56 -27.27
N VAL A 757 -4.50 14.03 -28.43
CA VAL A 757 -4.08 14.85 -29.59
C VAL A 757 -4.70 14.34 -30.87
N ILE A 758 -4.90 15.26 -31.82
CA ILE A 758 -5.29 14.94 -33.20
C ILE A 758 -4.07 15.06 -34.08
N LEU A 759 -3.77 14.00 -34.83
CA LEU A 759 -2.75 13.97 -35.88
C LEU A 759 -3.42 13.96 -37.26
N ALA A 760 -2.71 14.39 -38.30
CA ALA A 760 -3.17 14.30 -39.68
C ALA A 760 -2.25 13.33 -40.43
N ASP A 761 -2.77 12.17 -40.84
CA ASP A 761 -2.01 11.20 -41.62
C ASP A 761 -1.83 11.71 -43.06
N PRO A 762 -0.62 12.12 -43.45
CA PRO A 762 -0.38 12.71 -44.77
C PRO A 762 -0.33 11.65 -45.88
N THR A 763 -0.26 10.36 -45.53
CA THR A 763 -0.14 9.27 -46.51
C THR A 763 -1.47 8.85 -47.11
N VAL A 764 -2.57 9.33 -46.54
CA VAL A 764 -3.93 9.00 -46.98
C VAL A 764 -4.62 10.26 -47.49
N THR A 765 -4.89 10.30 -48.79
CA THR A 765 -5.73 11.33 -49.40
C THR A 765 -7.13 11.25 -48.78
N TRP A 766 -7.55 12.33 -48.14
CA TRP A 766 -8.84 12.42 -47.46
C TRP A 766 -9.56 13.70 -47.90
N SER A 767 -10.88 13.64 -47.98
CA SER A 767 -11.73 14.81 -48.21
C SER A 767 -12.81 14.81 -47.13
N PRO A 768 -13.12 15.97 -46.53
CA PRO A 768 -14.15 16.05 -45.50
C PRO A 768 -15.48 15.58 -46.08
N SER A 769 -16.12 14.61 -45.42
CA SER A 769 -17.53 14.36 -45.66
C SER A 769 -18.29 15.56 -45.07
N GLY A 770 -19.27 16.09 -45.80
CA GLY A 770 -20.11 17.22 -45.36
C GLY A 770 -21.05 16.81 -44.23
N VAL A 771 -20.50 16.38 -43.09
CA VAL A 771 -21.25 15.99 -41.90
C VAL A 771 -21.65 17.27 -41.19
N SER A 772 -22.94 17.61 -41.26
CA SER A 772 -23.53 18.65 -40.41
C SER A 772 -23.38 18.22 -38.95
N ALA A 773 -22.91 19.12 -38.08
CA ALA A 773 -22.86 18.85 -36.64
C ALA A 773 -24.22 18.30 -36.18
N PRO A 774 -24.29 17.12 -35.56
CA PRO A 774 -25.58 16.59 -35.14
C PRO A 774 -26.18 17.52 -34.10
N THR A 775 -27.41 17.98 -34.36
CA THR A 775 -28.28 18.45 -33.29
C THR A 775 -28.49 17.25 -32.39
N VAL A 776 -28.03 17.40 -31.18
CA VAL A 776 -27.91 16.38 -30.16
C VAL A 776 -29.33 15.92 -29.75
N GLN A 777 -29.95 15.00 -30.50
CA GLN A 777 -31.35 14.56 -30.28
C GLN A 777 -31.70 13.08 -30.52
N GLU A 778 -30.86 12.22 -31.12
CA GLU A 778 -31.25 10.81 -31.35
C GLU A 778 -30.36 9.84 -30.55
N PRO A 779 -30.94 8.85 -29.83
CA PRO A 779 -30.19 7.86 -29.08
C PRO A 779 -29.37 6.95 -30.01
N PHE A 780 -28.07 6.84 -29.76
CA PHE A 780 -27.18 5.96 -30.52
C PHE A 780 -27.41 4.49 -30.14
N ALA A 781 -27.78 3.66 -31.11
CA ALA A 781 -27.86 2.22 -30.95
C ALA A 781 -26.44 1.61 -31.01
N GLY A 782 -25.89 1.26 -29.84
CA GLY A 782 -24.69 0.42 -29.75
C GLY A 782 -24.97 -1.03 -30.16
N PRO A 783 -23.94 -1.89 -30.30
CA PRO A 783 -24.13 -3.33 -30.47
C PRO A 783 -24.96 -3.89 -29.30
N SER A 784 -25.89 -4.79 -29.61
CA SER A 784 -26.87 -5.34 -28.67
C SER A 784 -26.22 -5.95 -27.43
N ALA A 785 -26.50 -5.39 -26.26
CA ALA A 785 -26.17 -5.95 -24.96
C ALA A 785 -26.87 -7.32 -24.76
N PRO A 786 -26.28 -8.27 -24.01
CA PRO A 786 -27.03 -9.40 -23.47
C PRO A 786 -28.14 -8.87 -22.55
N ALA A 787 -29.28 -9.56 -22.55
CA ALA A 787 -30.52 -9.10 -21.92
C ALA A 787 -30.32 -8.69 -20.45
N ALA A 788 -30.73 -7.46 -20.12
CA ALA A 788 -30.81 -6.98 -18.75
C ALA A 788 -31.83 -7.80 -17.94
N PRO A 789 -31.60 -8.07 -16.64
CA PRO A 789 -32.63 -8.61 -15.77
C PRO A 789 -33.81 -7.62 -15.70
N HIS A 790 -35.03 -8.14 -15.82
CA HIS A 790 -36.26 -7.35 -15.87
C HIS A 790 -36.48 -6.51 -14.60
N GLY A 791 -36.78 -5.23 -14.82
CA GLY A 791 -37.57 -4.40 -13.89
C GLY A 791 -36.78 -3.38 -13.06
N ALA A 792 -36.30 -2.30 -13.67
CA ALA A 792 -35.87 -1.10 -12.93
C ALA A 792 -36.48 0.15 -13.58
N THR A 793 -37.12 0.99 -12.77
CA THR A 793 -37.58 2.33 -13.18
C THR A 793 -36.48 3.34 -12.85
N PRO A 794 -36.15 4.32 -13.71
CA PRO A 794 -35.02 5.22 -13.47
C PRO A 794 -35.22 6.17 -12.28
N ILE A 795 -34.14 6.42 -11.54
CA ILE A 795 -34.04 7.46 -10.49
C ILE A 795 -33.67 8.81 -11.16
N ALA A 796 -34.36 9.89 -10.77
CA ALA A 796 -34.06 11.28 -11.18
C ALA A 796 -32.81 11.82 -10.47
N ALA A 797 -31.97 12.59 -11.17
CA ALA A 797 -30.56 12.81 -10.86
C ALA A 797 -30.16 14.26 -10.57
N ASP A 798 -30.96 14.95 -9.78
CA ASP A 798 -30.89 16.41 -9.72
C ASP A 798 -31.06 16.97 -8.29
N TRP A 799 -30.61 16.27 -7.24
CA TRP A 799 -30.83 16.68 -5.84
C TRP A 799 -29.59 17.26 -5.14
N GLU A 800 -29.71 18.42 -4.49
CA GLU A 800 -28.66 18.94 -3.58
C GLU A 800 -29.14 18.95 -2.14
N ALA A 801 -28.24 18.64 -1.20
CA ALA A 801 -28.48 18.84 0.23
C ALA A 801 -27.84 20.15 0.69
N ILE A 802 -28.65 21.06 1.22
CA ILE A 802 -28.22 22.33 1.79
C ILE A 802 -28.16 22.18 3.31
N ILE A 803 -27.02 22.53 3.91
CA ILE A 803 -26.81 22.45 5.37
C ILE A 803 -26.53 23.84 5.93
N ASP A 804 -27.42 24.33 6.80
CA ASP A 804 -27.20 25.50 7.64
C ASP A 804 -27.34 25.10 9.12
N PRO A 805 -26.23 24.93 9.86
CA PRO A 805 -26.26 24.50 11.25
C PRO A 805 -26.57 25.64 12.24
N TYR A 806 -26.73 26.89 11.79
CA TYR A 806 -26.93 28.04 12.70
C TYR A 806 -28.10 28.94 12.33
N GLY A 807 -28.86 28.64 11.27
CA GLY A 807 -29.97 29.46 10.79
C GLY A 807 -29.51 30.82 10.26
N ALA A 808 -28.27 30.91 9.75
CA ALA A 808 -27.72 32.11 9.15
C ALA A 808 -27.28 31.79 7.71
N ALA A 809 -28.01 32.33 6.73
CA ALA A 809 -27.80 32.11 5.28
C ALA A 809 -26.36 32.33 4.79
N GLU A 810 -25.53 33.09 5.51
CA GLU A 810 -24.12 33.33 5.19
C GLU A 810 -23.20 32.11 5.43
N ARG A 811 -23.69 30.98 5.97
CA ARG A 811 -22.89 29.79 6.32
C ARG A 811 -23.33 28.49 5.63
N MET A 812 -24.03 28.60 4.51
CA MET A 812 -24.50 27.46 3.73
C MET A 812 -23.34 26.76 2.99
N ALA A 813 -23.34 25.43 2.99
CA ALA A 813 -22.49 24.62 2.12
C ALA A 813 -23.37 23.77 1.19
N LEU A 814 -23.04 23.76 -0.10
CA LEU A 814 -23.70 22.98 -1.16
C LEU A 814 -22.90 21.70 -1.41
N TYR A 815 -23.57 20.57 -1.63
CA TYR A 815 -22.91 19.30 -1.95
C TYR A 815 -23.67 18.43 -2.97
N ASP A 816 -22.90 17.78 -3.85
CA ASP A 816 -23.28 17.06 -5.07
C ASP A 816 -23.54 15.55 -4.82
N PRO A 817 -24.67 14.97 -5.29
CA PRO A 817 -25.25 13.70 -4.87
C PRO A 817 -24.82 12.43 -5.64
N ARG A 818 -23.53 12.16 -5.86
CA ARG A 818 -23.11 11.03 -6.72
C ARG A 818 -22.67 9.75 -6.01
N ILE A 819 -23.56 9.04 -5.30
CA ILE A 819 -23.46 7.58 -5.01
C ILE A 819 -24.89 6.98 -4.90
N SER A 820 -25.10 5.71 -5.26
CA SER A 820 -26.37 4.95 -5.20
C SER A 820 -26.35 3.92 -4.01
N SER A 821 -27.51 3.47 -3.46
CA SER A 821 -27.78 2.84 -2.16
C SER A 821 -29.19 2.24 -1.97
N GLN A 822 -29.30 0.90 -2.01
CA GLN A 822 -30.51 0.17 -1.65
C GLN A 822 -30.17 -1.30 -1.41
N HIS A 823 -29.94 -1.71 -0.16
CA HIS A 823 -30.12 -3.06 0.41
C HIS A 823 -29.82 -3.04 1.94
N PHE A 824 -30.36 -2.05 2.67
CA PHE A 824 -30.16 -1.96 4.14
C PHE A 824 -31.21 -2.82 4.83
N ARG A 825 -30.83 -4.01 5.34
CA ARG A 825 -31.59 -4.65 6.42
C ARG A 825 -30.68 -5.11 7.56
N ALA A 826 -31.02 -4.58 8.74
CA ALA A 826 -30.62 -4.94 10.11
C ALA A 826 -29.11 -5.01 10.39
N TYR A 827 -28.52 -3.89 10.84
CA TYR A 827 -27.09 -3.76 11.11
C TYR A 827 -26.79 -3.01 12.41
N ASP A 828 -25.81 -3.49 13.20
CA ASP A 828 -25.30 -2.89 14.44
C ASP A 828 -24.44 -1.64 14.13
N PRO A 829 -24.94 -0.41 14.40
CA PRO A 829 -24.32 0.83 13.92
C PRO A 829 -22.92 1.11 14.49
N ALA A 830 -22.53 0.48 15.60
CA ALA A 830 -21.25 0.73 16.24
C ALA A 830 -20.05 0.10 15.50
N ARG A 831 -20.30 -0.79 14.52
CA ARG A 831 -19.25 -1.56 13.83
C ARG A 831 -19.21 -1.37 12.30
N SER A 832 -19.97 -0.39 11.77
CA SER A 832 -20.19 -0.25 10.32
C SER A 832 -18.97 0.22 9.51
N PRO A 833 -18.60 -0.50 8.43
CA PRO A 833 -17.79 0.01 7.31
C PRO A 833 -18.17 1.42 6.83
N LEU A 834 -19.46 1.78 6.86
CA LEU A 834 -19.96 3.10 6.45
C LEU A 834 -19.61 4.23 7.43
N ALA A 835 -19.36 3.93 8.72
CA ALA A 835 -18.82 4.91 9.66
C ALA A 835 -17.36 5.30 9.32
N GLN A 836 -16.69 4.52 8.46
CA GLN A 836 -15.27 4.65 8.10
C GLN A 836 -15.03 5.07 6.64
N GLY A 837 -16.08 5.18 5.81
CA GLY A 837 -16.00 5.74 4.45
C GLY A 837 -15.99 4.73 3.29
N LEU A 838 -16.61 3.56 3.45
CA LEU A 838 -16.64 2.47 2.46
C LEU A 838 -17.86 2.49 1.50
N GLY A 839 -17.61 2.36 0.18
CA GLY A 839 -18.33 1.48 -0.76
C GLY A 839 -19.67 1.88 -1.40
N ARG A 840 -19.93 1.35 -2.61
CA ARG A 840 -21.17 1.42 -3.43
C ARG A 840 -22.33 0.68 -2.75
N TYR A 841 -23.55 1.17 -2.92
CA TYR A 841 -24.78 0.57 -2.41
C TYR A 841 -25.82 0.56 -3.58
N SER A 842 -26.93 -0.19 -3.55
CA SER A 842 -27.66 -0.50 -4.82
C SER A 842 -28.55 0.61 -5.48
N GLU A 843 -29.34 1.45 -4.78
CA GLU A 843 -30.29 2.46 -5.37
C GLU A 843 -30.59 3.80 -4.57
N GLY A 844 -29.68 4.81 -4.42
CA GLY A 844 -29.78 5.98 -3.47
C GLY A 844 -28.50 6.63 -2.82
N LEU A 845 -28.52 7.86 -2.27
CA LEU A 845 -27.29 8.62 -1.88
C LEU A 845 -26.83 8.52 -0.40
N VAL A 846 -25.51 8.47 -0.16
CA VAL A 846 -24.88 8.74 1.17
C VAL A 846 -23.87 9.91 1.06
N VAL A 847 -24.07 10.96 1.87
CA VAL A 847 -23.18 12.14 1.92
C VAL A 847 -22.49 12.25 3.28
N ARG A 848 -21.17 12.49 3.28
CA ARG A 848 -20.37 12.80 4.47
C ARG A 848 -19.94 14.27 4.46
N ALA A 849 -20.37 15.05 5.45
CA ALA A 849 -19.91 16.42 5.68
C ALA A 849 -19.16 16.54 7.02
N ARG A 850 -18.08 17.34 7.05
CA ARG A 850 -17.33 17.64 8.28
C ARG A 850 -17.46 19.12 8.61
N LEU A 851 -18.21 19.44 9.67
CA LEU A 851 -18.36 20.83 10.12
C LEU A 851 -17.16 21.22 11.00
N LYS A 852 -16.29 22.10 10.47
CA LYS A 852 -15.20 22.69 11.26
C LYS A 852 -15.77 23.74 12.23
N LYS A 853 -15.57 23.53 13.53
CA LYS A 853 -15.75 24.60 14.54
C LYS A 853 -14.71 25.69 14.26
N ARG A 854 -15.06 26.98 14.42
CA ARG A 854 -14.05 28.07 14.38
C ARG A 854 -12.89 27.71 15.35
N PRO A 855 -11.63 27.99 14.97
CA PRO A 855 -10.47 27.55 15.72
C PRO A 855 -10.40 28.36 17.02
N ARG A 856 -10.89 27.81 18.12
CA ARG A 856 -10.52 28.32 19.45
C ARG A 856 -10.09 27.26 20.45
N HIS A 857 -10.57 26.02 20.39
CA HIS A 857 -10.06 24.95 21.25
C HIS A 857 -10.21 23.62 20.51
N GLY A 858 -9.15 22.81 20.49
CA GLY A 858 -8.96 21.60 19.67
C GLY A 858 -9.96 20.45 19.83
N ALA A 859 -11.26 20.72 19.77
CA ALA A 859 -12.30 19.72 19.63
C ALA A 859 -12.49 19.38 18.13
N GLY A 860 -12.44 18.09 17.82
CA GLY A 860 -12.68 17.55 16.47
C GLY A 860 -13.99 18.07 15.87
N GLY A 861 -13.99 18.32 14.56
CA GLY A 861 -15.20 18.70 13.84
C GLY A 861 -16.30 17.64 13.95
N ILE A 862 -17.54 18.07 13.84
CA ILE A 862 -18.72 17.20 13.90
C ILE A 862 -18.89 16.52 12.54
N ARG A 863 -19.17 15.22 12.53
CA ARG A 863 -19.50 14.49 11.29
C ARG A 863 -21.01 14.51 11.08
N LEU A 864 -21.44 14.96 9.91
CA LEU A 864 -22.83 14.81 9.48
C LEU A 864 -22.87 13.73 8.41
N LEU A 865 -23.78 12.78 8.61
CA LEU A 865 -24.15 11.81 7.59
C LEU A 865 -25.57 12.13 7.16
N LEU A 866 -25.81 12.12 5.86
CA LEU A 866 -27.15 12.27 5.29
C LEU A 866 -27.41 11.10 4.35
N ALA A 867 -28.56 10.48 4.51
CA ALA A 867 -29.13 9.52 3.58
C ALA A 867 -30.47 10.07 3.11
N ALA A 868 -30.68 10.10 1.79
CA ALA A 868 -31.92 10.58 1.21
C ALA A 868 -32.40 9.59 0.13
N ASP A 869 -33.64 9.13 0.27
CA ASP A 869 -34.44 8.57 -0.82
C ASP A 869 -35.53 9.58 -1.23
N PRO A 870 -36.22 9.41 -2.38
CA PRO A 870 -37.27 10.34 -2.84
C PRO A 870 -38.45 10.57 -1.87
N ALA A 871 -38.61 9.75 -0.83
CA ALA A 871 -39.68 9.77 0.16
C ALA A 871 -39.20 10.00 1.61
N ASN A 872 -37.91 9.79 1.93
CA ASN A 872 -37.38 9.87 3.29
C ASN A 872 -35.97 10.48 3.34
N VAL A 873 -35.80 11.52 4.15
CA VAL A 873 -34.49 12.06 4.54
C VAL A 873 -34.15 11.54 5.92
N GLN A 874 -32.90 11.17 6.17
CA GLN A 874 -32.39 10.81 7.49
C GLN A 874 -31.03 11.47 7.73
N VAL A 875 -30.84 12.06 8.91
CA VAL A 875 -29.65 12.83 9.27
C VAL A 875 -29.04 12.25 10.53
N TRP A 876 -27.73 12.11 10.57
CA TRP A 876 -26.97 11.76 11.77
C TRP A 876 -25.96 12.83 12.12
N VAL A 877 -25.76 13.03 13.42
CA VAL A 877 -24.62 13.75 13.98
C VAL A 877 -23.72 12.72 14.66
N ASP A 878 -22.51 12.57 14.11
CA ASP A 878 -21.54 11.51 14.40
C ASP A 878 -22.13 10.11 14.21
N SER A 879 -22.81 9.58 15.23
CA SER A 879 -23.48 8.27 15.23
C SER A 879 -24.91 8.30 15.76
N VAL A 880 -25.44 9.49 16.08
CA VAL A 880 -26.79 9.66 16.67
C VAL A 880 -27.75 10.13 15.58
N PRO A 881 -28.81 9.36 15.25
CA PRO A 881 -29.83 9.82 14.33
C PRO A 881 -30.56 11.01 14.93
N LEU A 882 -30.80 12.04 14.11
CA LEU A 882 -31.63 13.16 14.49
C LEU A 882 -33.06 12.93 14.04
N GLU A 883 -34.00 13.26 14.92
CA GLU A 883 -35.41 13.33 14.55
C GLU A 883 -35.62 14.55 13.65
N LEU A 884 -36.14 14.29 12.45
CA LEU A 884 -36.46 15.32 11.48
C LEU A 884 -37.93 15.71 11.60
N THR A 885 -38.17 16.98 11.90
CA THR A 885 -39.50 17.58 11.85
C THR A 885 -39.69 18.28 10.51
N PRO A 886 -40.78 18.02 9.77
CA PRO A 886 -41.12 18.77 8.56
C PRO A 886 -41.26 20.26 8.90
N ALA A 887 -40.59 21.12 8.13
CA ALA A 887 -40.69 22.57 8.29
C ALA A 887 -41.56 23.19 7.18
N GLU A 888 -41.30 22.80 5.93
CA GLU A 888 -42.05 23.17 4.72
C GLU A 888 -41.97 22.01 3.70
N PRO A 889 -42.79 21.97 2.63
CA PRO A 889 -42.67 20.95 1.59
C PRO A 889 -41.25 20.89 1.00
N GLY A 890 -40.57 19.76 1.18
CA GLY A 890 -39.16 19.56 0.77
C GLY A 890 -38.11 20.12 1.73
N TRP A 891 -38.50 20.53 2.95
CA TRP A 891 -37.61 21.06 3.98
C TRP A 891 -37.85 20.36 5.33
N TRP A 892 -36.77 19.89 5.94
CA TRP A 892 -36.76 19.23 7.24
C TRP A 892 -35.81 19.92 8.19
N MET A 893 -36.17 19.94 9.47
CA MET A 893 -35.35 20.49 10.53
C MET A 893 -35.03 19.42 11.56
N ALA A 894 -33.79 19.40 12.02
CA ALA A 894 -33.34 18.53 13.11
C ALA A 894 -32.59 19.34 14.15
N LYS A 895 -32.95 19.20 15.42
CA LYS A 895 -32.19 19.82 16.51
C LYS A 895 -30.97 18.96 16.84
N ILE A 896 -29.78 19.55 16.77
CA ILE A 896 -28.56 18.90 17.24
C ILE A 896 -28.57 18.94 18.78
N PRO A 897 -28.44 17.78 19.46
CA PRO A 897 -28.35 17.74 20.91
C PRO A 897 -27.18 18.60 21.41
N ARG A 898 -27.42 19.35 22.50
CA ARG A 898 -26.39 20.18 23.12
C ARG A 898 -25.18 19.36 23.58
N SER A 899 -25.39 18.08 23.90
CA SER A 899 -24.35 17.10 24.23
C SER A 899 -23.36 16.86 23.08
N SER A 900 -23.80 16.97 21.83
CA SER A 900 -22.96 16.70 20.66
C SER A 900 -22.01 17.85 20.31
N ILE A 901 -22.40 19.11 20.59
CA ILE A 901 -21.66 20.29 20.08
C ILE A 901 -21.42 21.41 21.10
N GLY A 902 -21.92 21.27 22.34
CA GLY A 902 -21.78 22.22 23.44
C GLY A 902 -22.78 23.40 23.43
N LYS A 903 -23.59 23.54 22.39
CA LYS A 903 -24.69 24.52 22.25
C LYS A 903 -25.85 23.89 21.50
N SER A 904 -27.06 24.45 21.61
CA SER A 904 -28.17 24.05 20.76
C SER A 904 -27.95 24.60 19.35
N ALA A 905 -28.07 23.74 18.34
CA ALA A 905 -28.05 24.11 16.93
C ALA A 905 -29.19 23.38 16.22
N THR A 906 -29.61 23.90 15.09
CA THR A 906 -30.60 23.26 14.25
C THR A 906 -30.00 23.09 12.88
N ILE A 907 -30.10 21.87 12.34
CA ILE A 907 -29.79 21.60 10.94
C ILE A 907 -31.08 21.75 10.18
N VAL A 908 -31.03 22.56 9.13
CA VAL A 908 -32.06 22.58 8.10
C VAL A 908 -31.53 21.77 6.93
N VAL A 909 -32.34 20.83 6.43
CA VAL A 909 -32.07 20.03 5.23
C VAL A 909 -33.17 20.30 4.22
N ALA A 910 -32.79 20.67 3.01
CA ALA A 910 -33.72 20.82 1.89
C ALA A 910 -33.43 19.75 0.83
N GLN A 911 -34.48 19.21 0.23
CA GLN A 911 -34.43 18.35 -0.96
C GLN A 911 -35.03 19.14 -2.12
N ARG A 912 -34.19 19.62 -3.05
CA ARG A 912 -34.63 20.41 -4.21
C ARG A 912 -34.00 19.92 -5.51
N ARG A 913 -34.72 20.13 -6.62
CA ARG A 913 -34.22 19.88 -7.97
C ARG A 913 -33.31 21.02 -8.45
N LEU A 914 -32.24 20.66 -9.15
CA LEU A 914 -31.30 21.60 -9.75
C LEU A 914 -32.06 22.53 -10.73
N GLY A 915 -32.07 23.84 -10.45
CA GLY A 915 -32.75 24.85 -11.28
C GLY A 915 -33.92 25.58 -10.59
N ASP A 916 -34.44 25.05 -9.48
CA ASP A 916 -35.51 25.69 -8.69
C ASP A 916 -34.92 26.59 -7.57
N VAL A 917 -34.28 27.71 -7.93
CA VAL A 917 -33.91 28.74 -6.93
C VAL A 917 -34.14 30.16 -7.47
N PRO A 918 -35.06 30.90 -6.82
CA PRO A 918 -34.62 31.93 -5.90
C PRO A 918 -34.62 31.40 -4.47
N LEU A 919 -33.61 31.78 -3.69
CA LEU A 919 -33.51 31.50 -2.26
C LEU A 919 -34.76 32.10 -1.60
N ALA A 920 -35.45 31.33 -0.76
CA ALA A 920 -36.58 31.86 -0.02
C ALA A 920 -36.12 33.11 0.78
N PRO A 921 -36.69 34.31 0.57
CA PRO A 921 -36.22 35.54 1.20
C PRO A 921 -36.58 35.68 2.69
N HIS A 922 -37.04 34.62 3.36
CA HIS A 922 -37.81 34.76 4.61
C HIS A 922 -37.26 34.00 5.82
N TRP A 923 -36.07 33.41 5.74
CA TRP A 923 -35.44 32.76 6.89
C TRP A 923 -34.31 33.65 7.41
N SER A 924 -34.70 34.65 8.22
CA SER A 924 -33.84 35.57 8.97
C SER A 924 -33.66 35.13 10.42
#